data_AF-A0A7S1NIR2-F1
#
_entry.id   AF-A0A7S1NIR2-F1
#
_cell.length_a   1.000
_cell.length_b   1.000
_cell.length_c   1.000
_cell.angle_alpha   90.00
_cell.angle_beta   90.00
_cell.angle_gamma   90.00
#
_symmetry.space_group_name_H-M   'P 1'
#
loop_
_entity.id
_entity.type
_entity.pdbx_description
1 polymer ?
#
loop_
_entity_poly.entity_id
_entity_poly.type
_entity_poly.pdbx_seq_one_letter_code
_entity_poly.pdbx_strand_id
1 'polypeptide(L)'
;MAAVSPRVNRGKEIPAQNRVPTTTRELRPAASDVHVQPADPEDVPVLVAVINEAFMDDAFFKKQAYHDRTNTSDTRARMRNPDTSFLVAKDAQGQVLGAVYVAWNAASQKGLLGQLAVPKASRQRGVGRALVEAAERWCLERNGNKVFDMEVPLVDIRPELFPYFERQGYRAINKMLFPFPEVLSSAHAVSVVNYQKTCSADNVKALRVVTSQVQTPDTRTAEAGTTKPTPVPWRRVISVGYVLFVNHFSTMLCLPFIPFMVSGFFPDLPRSQLGLKMGYLFSSFYFGQFAGAYLWGSAADKYGRRPIMMLGIAGTLVSFVMFGMSTTFQQAIFWRFMWGFLNGNKGVCKVYLGETLDSTNAALGFSIIGIQSAIGRFIGPVLGGLLSNPVRKYSLLAGVPILAQYPYLLPCLIGGLTAALGLLIVYKNLPETLQDESPSDTEAVSAAQVKTERAPFLTTNVALSLLVYGGFSFAHIGFEQLFPLWVLKDVADGGFSFDEGMIGAVASVAGPVQLLSQLTLVPWFATKVSCRAAWHYCLLLMGIGIGIAPVASAFNHLSPVYCWAAASFVYMLVNVPAEAAYTYGAIVVNESVSKQQRGKVNGINSSIAAALRMIGPVFWGTLFAFTATWSARGWALSWQTAFTLISLLLIGVAMLARNFRSEPLAKSKPAPA
;
A
#
# COMPACT_ATOMS: atom_id res chain seq x y z
N MET A 1 -47.98 35.76 -32.50
CA MET A 1 -47.24 35.59 -33.78
C MET A 1 -46.42 34.32 -33.63
N ALA A 2 -46.99 33.18 -34.04
CA ALA A 2 -46.69 32.46 -35.29
C ALA A 2 -45.48 31.52 -35.12
N ALA A 3 -45.44 30.26 -35.56
CA ALA A 3 -46.44 29.31 -36.07
C ALA A 3 -45.74 27.94 -36.07
N VAL A 4 -46.50 26.87 -35.96
CA VAL A 4 -46.07 25.46 -35.97
C VAL A 4 -46.11 24.90 -37.40
N SER A 5 -45.24 23.89 -37.67
CA SER A 5 -45.35 22.81 -38.69
C SER A 5 -44.49 22.95 -39.98
N PRO A 6 -44.29 21.89 -40.80
CA PRO A 6 -43.49 20.66 -40.59
C PRO A 6 -42.61 20.32 -41.83
N ARG A 7 -41.78 19.24 -41.80
CA ARG A 7 -41.34 18.42 -42.97
C ARG A 7 -40.24 17.43 -42.55
N VAL A 8 -40.01 16.25 -43.13
CA VAL A 8 -40.74 15.28 -43.97
C VAL A 8 -39.83 14.04 -43.97
N ASN A 9 -40.47 12.87 -43.96
CA ASN A 9 -39.84 11.55 -44.06
C ASN A 9 -39.30 11.30 -45.48
N ARG A 10 -38.07 10.80 -45.64
CA ARG A 10 -37.60 10.17 -46.89
C ARG A 10 -36.73 8.97 -46.56
N GLY A 11 -37.26 7.79 -46.85
CA GLY A 11 -36.49 6.55 -46.89
C GLY A 11 -35.58 6.47 -48.11
N LYS A 12 -34.52 5.67 -47.98
CA LYS A 12 -33.82 5.03 -49.08
C LYS A 12 -33.45 3.61 -48.66
N GLU A 13 -33.64 2.71 -49.61
CA GLU A 13 -33.64 1.26 -49.54
C GLU A 13 -32.25 0.67 -49.27
N ILE A 14 -32.22 -0.50 -48.62
CA ILE A 14 -31.08 -1.42 -48.60
C ILE A 14 -31.57 -2.73 -49.26
N PRO A 15 -30.88 -3.29 -50.27
CA PRO A 15 -31.37 -4.46 -51.01
C PRO A 15 -31.21 -5.75 -50.22
N ALA A 16 -32.16 -6.66 -50.41
CA ALA A 16 -32.15 -8.03 -49.92
C ALA A 16 -31.17 -8.90 -50.71
N GLN A 17 -30.38 -9.73 -50.02
CA GLN A 17 -29.84 -10.98 -50.57
C GLN A 17 -29.58 -12.03 -49.48
N ASN A 18 -30.12 -13.23 -49.74
CA ASN A 18 -29.79 -14.56 -49.23
C ASN A 18 -30.16 -14.94 -47.77
N ARG A 19 -31.44 -15.33 -47.59
CA ARG A 19 -31.85 -16.29 -46.55
C ARG A 19 -31.55 -17.71 -47.04
N VAL A 20 -30.66 -18.40 -46.32
CA VAL A 20 -30.54 -19.87 -46.34
C VAL A 20 -31.63 -20.43 -45.39
N PRO A 21 -32.35 -21.51 -45.73
CA PRO A 21 -33.44 -22.02 -44.90
C PRO A 21 -32.88 -22.77 -43.69
N THR A 22 -33.21 -22.31 -42.49
CA THR A 22 -32.90 -23.02 -41.23
C THR A 22 -33.82 -24.24 -41.11
N THR A 23 -33.24 -25.40 -41.34
CA THR A 23 -33.81 -26.72 -41.09
C THR A 23 -34.21 -26.91 -39.63
N THR A 24 -35.43 -27.40 -39.45
CA THR A 24 -35.92 -28.31 -38.40
C THR A 24 -35.68 -27.91 -36.94
N ARG A 25 -36.74 -27.38 -36.32
CA ARG A 25 -36.94 -27.29 -34.87
C ARG A 25 -37.00 -28.69 -34.27
N GLU A 26 -35.86 -29.24 -33.85
CA GLU A 26 -35.84 -30.39 -32.97
C GLU A 26 -36.50 -30.02 -31.63
N LEU A 27 -37.51 -30.80 -31.26
CA LEU A 27 -38.21 -30.75 -29.99
C LEU A 27 -37.20 -30.98 -28.85
N ARG A 28 -36.99 -29.97 -28.00
CA ARG A 28 -36.12 -30.06 -26.81
C ARG A 28 -36.80 -30.93 -25.73
N PRO A 29 -36.14 -31.95 -25.14
CA PRO A 29 -36.75 -32.79 -24.11
C PRO A 29 -37.00 -32.04 -22.79
N ALA A 30 -38.04 -32.46 -22.05
CA ALA A 30 -38.43 -31.90 -20.76
C ALA A 30 -37.53 -32.42 -19.61
N ALA A 31 -37.65 -31.81 -18.42
CA ALA A 31 -36.82 -32.06 -17.23
C ALA A 31 -36.86 -33.50 -16.63
N SER A 32 -37.50 -34.46 -17.29
CA SER A 32 -37.58 -35.88 -16.90
C SER A 32 -36.35 -36.72 -17.28
N ASP A 33 -35.45 -36.18 -18.11
CA ASP A 33 -34.42 -36.99 -18.78
C ASP A 33 -32.99 -36.72 -18.26
N VAL A 34 -32.86 -36.17 -17.05
CA VAL A 34 -31.57 -35.84 -16.43
C VAL A 34 -31.18 -36.89 -15.39
N HIS A 35 -30.14 -37.66 -15.68
CA HIS A 35 -29.59 -38.67 -14.77
C HIS A 35 -28.31 -38.15 -14.10
N VAL A 36 -28.23 -38.22 -12.77
CA VAL A 36 -27.05 -37.79 -12.01
C VAL A 36 -26.32 -39.01 -11.46
N GLN A 37 -25.03 -39.12 -11.77
CA GLN A 37 -24.18 -40.22 -11.31
C GLN A 37 -22.80 -39.69 -10.87
N PRO A 38 -22.04 -40.43 -10.04
CA PRO A 38 -20.63 -40.17 -9.84
C PRO A 38 -19.90 -40.14 -11.18
N ALA A 39 -18.97 -39.20 -11.34
CA ALA A 39 -18.17 -39.08 -12.54
C ALA A 39 -17.19 -40.24 -12.63
N ASP A 40 -17.08 -40.81 -13.82
CA ASP A 40 -16.04 -41.80 -14.11
C ASP A 40 -14.73 -41.09 -14.47
N PRO A 41 -13.56 -41.72 -14.28
CA PRO A 41 -12.27 -41.15 -14.69
C PRO A 41 -12.21 -40.75 -16.18
N GLU A 42 -13.04 -41.38 -17.02
CA GLU A 42 -13.23 -41.07 -18.44
C GLU A 42 -13.99 -39.76 -18.66
N ASP A 43 -14.84 -39.34 -17.72
CA ASP A 43 -15.58 -38.09 -17.79
C ASP A 43 -14.68 -36.86 -17.51
N VAL A 44 -13.44 -37.05 -17.02
CA VAL A 44 -12.56 -35.94 -16.60
C VAL A 44 -12.33 -34.87 -17.69
N PRO A 45 -12.03 -35.20 -18.96
CA PRO A 45 -11.84 -34.18 -19.98
C PRO A 45 -13.12 -33.36 -20.23
N VAL A 46 -14.28 -34.02 -20.22
CA VAL A 46 -15.59 -33.39 -20.42
C VAL A 46 -15.99 -32.57 -19.19
N LEU A 47 -15.70 -33.07 -17.99
CA LEU A 47 -15.86 -32.36 -16.71
C LEU A 47 -15.07 -31.07 -16.66
N VAL A 48 -13.78 -31.13 -17.01
CA VAL A 48 -12.90 -29.95 -17.05
C VAL A 48 -13.45 -28.95 -18.05
N ALA A 49 -13.88 -29.40 -19.23
CA ALA A 49 -14.49 -28.53 -20.23
C ALA A 49 -15.80 -27.88 -19.73
N VAL A 50 -16.72 -28.66 -19.14
CA VAL A 50 -18.01 -28.18 -18.62
C VAL A 50 -17.83 -27.24 -17.42
N ILE A 51 -16.90 -27.56 -16.51
CA ILE A 51 -16.57 -26.72 -15.36
C ILE A 51 -15.91 -25.42 -15.83
N ASN A 52 -14.96 -25.48 -16.76
CA ASN A 52 -14.31 -24.27 -17.22
C ASN A 52 -15.29 -23.43 -18.07
N GLU A 53 -16.10 -24.02 -18.96
CA GLU A 53 -17.13 -23.33 -19.74
C GLU A 53 -18.16 -22.64 -18.84
N ALA A 54 -18.70 -23.34 -17.83
CA ALA A 54 -19.70 -22.76 -16.92
C ALA A 54 -19.18 -21.56 -16.12
N PHE A 55 -17.85 -21.44 -15.99
CA PHE A 55 -17.13 -20.38 -15.28
C PHE A 55 -16.40 -19.40 -16.23
N MET A 56 -16.38 -19.63 -17.54
CA MET A 56 -15.77 -18.76 -18.57
C MET A 56 -16.57 -17.48 -18.82
N ASP A 57 -17.85 -17.48 -18.44
CA ASP A 57 -18.70 -16.29 -18.47
C ASP A 57 -18.44 -15.31 -17.32
N ASP A 58 -17.57 -15.67 -16.36
CA ASP A 58 -17.26 -14.84 -15.20
C ASP A 58 -16.04 -13.95 -15.46
N ALA A 59 -16.26 -12.65 -15.62
CA ALA A 59 -15.25 -11.58 -15.70
C ALA A 59 -14.44 -11.39 -14.38
N PHE A 60 -14.50 -12.37 -13.49
CA PHE A 60 -14.01 -12.32 -12.12
C PHE A 60 -12.51 -12.67 -11.99
N PHE A 61 -11.97 -13.48 -12.89
CA PHE A 61 -10.57 -13.91 -12.84
C PHE A 61 -9.69 -13.09 -13.79
N LYS A 62 -8.70 -12.37 -13.23
CA LYS A 62 -7.93 -11.33 -13.94
C LYS A 62 -6.79 -11.84 -14.84
N LYS A 63 -6.44 -13.13 -14.79
CA LYS A 63 -5.27 -13.68 -15.51
C LYS A 63 -5.66 -14.86 -16.38
N GLN A 64 -5.08 -14.92 -17.58
CA GLN A 64 -5.32 -15.99 -18.53
C GLN A 64 -4.95 -17.39 -17.98
N ALA A 65 -4.03 -17.43 -17.01
CA ALA A 65 -3.64 -18.63 -16.26
C ALA A 65 -4.70 -19.18 -15.27
N TYR A 66 -5.81 -18.48 -15.05
CA TYR A 66 -6.93 -18.90 -14.19
C TYR A 66 -8.27 -18.97 -14.93
N HIS A 67 -8.26 -18.91 -16.27
CA HIS A 67 -9.46 -19.22 -17.07
C HIS A 67 -9.96 -20.63 -16.80
N ASP A 68 -9.02 -21.56 -16.58
CA ASP A 68 -9.33 -22.92 -16.21
C ASP A 68 -9.53 -23.01 -14.70
N ARG A 69 -10.80 -23.12 -14.28
CA ARG A 69 -11.20 -23.27 -12.87
C ARG A 69 -10.68 -24.58 -12.27
N THR A 70 -10.50 -25.60 -13.11
CA THR A 70 -9.83 -26.85 -12.78
C THR A 70 -9.09 -27.37 -14.02
N ASN A 71 -8.22 -28.36 -13.81
CA ASN A 71 -7.53 -29.07 -14.87
C ASN A 71 -7.61 -30.58 -14.62
N THR A 72 -7.18 -31.36 -15.61
CA THR A 72 -7.24 -32.83 -15.57
C THR A 72 -6.49 -33.41 -14.37
N SER A 73 -5.38 -32.80 -13.93
CA SER A 73 -4.60 -33.31 -12.79
C SER A 73 -5.25 -33.01 -11.43
N ASP A 74 -5.77 -31.81 -11.21
CA ASP A 74 -6.52 -31.42 -10.00
C ASP A 74 -7.83 -32.22 -9.88
N THR A 75 -8.57 -32.38 -10.97
CA THR A 75 -9.81 -33.18 -10.99
C THR A 75 -9.51 -34.65 -10.69
N ARG A 76 -8.49 -35.25 -11.31
CA ARG A 76 -8.08 -36.64 -11.00
C ARG A 76 -7.55 -36.81 -9.57
N ALA A 77 -6.80 -35.85 -9.05
CA ALA A 77 -6.28 -35.91 -7.68
C ALA A 77 -7.41 -35.91 -6.66
N ARG A 78 -8.44 -35.07 -6.88
CA ARG A 78 -9.65 -35.05 -6.05
C ARG A 78 -10.44 -36.35 -6.18
N MET A 79 -10.66 -36.86 -7.38
CA MET A 79 -11.38 -38.14 -7.58
C MET A 79 -10.68 -39.35 -6.92
N ARG A 80 -9.36 -39.30 -6.68
CA ARG A 80 -8.64 -40.35 -5.94
C ARG A 80 -8.87 -40.32 -4.43
N ASN A 81 -9.33 -39.20 -3.88
CA ASN A 81 -9.60 -39.11 -2.45
C ASN A 81 -10.89 -39.88 -2.15
N PRO A 82 -10.83 -40.94 -1.32
CA PRO A 82 -12.01 -41.74 -1.00
C PRO A 82 -13.10 -40.91 -0.35
N ASP A 83 -12.81 -39.76 0.26
CA ASP A 83 -13.75 -38.87 0.94
C ASP A 83 -14.39 -37.81 0.01
N THR A 84 -14.14 -37.84 -1.30
CA THR A 84 -14.67 -36.84 -2.22
C THR A 84 -15.19 -37.46 -3.52
N SER A 85 -16.03 -36.74 -4.26
CA SER A 85 -16.52 -37.17 -5.58
C SER A 85 -16.91 -35.96 -6.43
N PHE A 86 -16.87 -36.12 -7.75
CA PHE A 86 -17.59 -35.26 -8.68
C PHE A 86 -18.85 -35.99 -9.11
N LEU A 87 -20.00 -35.33 -9.07
CA LEU A 87 -21.25 -35.85 -9.61
C LEU A 87 -21.56 -35.13 -10.91
N VAL A 88 -21.92 -35.87 -11.95
CA VAL A 88 -22.25 -35.37 -13.29
C VAL A 88 -23.71 -35.63 -13.62
N ALA A 89 -24.36 -34.63 -14.19
CA ALA A 89 -25.69 -34.76 -14.77
C ALA A 89 -25.55 -35.06 -16.26
N LYS A 90 -26.15 -36.15 -16.75
CA LYS A 90 -26.18 -36.53 -18.16
C LYS A 90 -27.61 -36.54 -18.70
N ASP A 91 -27.78 -36.26 -19.99
CA ASP A 91 -29.06 -36.48 -20.69
C ASP A 91 -29.23 -37.93 -21.15
N ALA A 92 -30.37 -38.26 -21.76
CA ALA A 92 -30.67 -39.58 -22.31
C ALA A 92 -29.70 -40.03 -23.43
N GLN A 93 -28.96 -39.11 -24.03
CA GLN A 93 -27.95 -39.36 -25.06
C GLN A 93 -26.54 -39.46 -24.47
N GLY A 94 -26.38 -39.35 -23.14
CA GLY A 94 -25.10 -39.45 -22.44
C GLY A 94 -24.28 -38.16 -22.42
N GLN A 95 -24.81 -37.03 -22.90
CA GLN A 95 -24.11 -35.73 -22.88
C GLN A 95 -24.11 -35.14 -21.48
N VAL A 96 -22.96 -34.62 -21.04
CA VAL A 96 -22.81 -33.99 -19.72
C VAL A 96 -23.45 -32.60 -19.72
N LEU A 97 -24.50 -32.43 -18.93
CA LEU A 97 -25.26 -31.20 -18.78
C LEU A 97 -24.75 -30.30 -17.64
N GLY A 98 -23.97 -30.83 -16.71
CA GLY A 98 -23.43 -30.10 -15.56
C GLY A 98 -22.72 -31.01 -14.57
N ALA A 99 -22.02 -30.41 -13.61
CA ALA A 99 -21.25 -31.11 -12.60
C ALA A 99 -21.27 -30.41 -11.23
N VAL A 100 -21.04 -31.17 -10.15
CA VAL A 100 -20.83 -30.63 -8.81
C VAL A 100 -19.74 -31.42 -8.09
N TYR A 101 -18.92 -30.75 -7.29
CA TYR A 101 -17.95 -31.38 -6.40
C TYR A 101 -18.53 -31.54 -5.00
N VAL A 102 -18.38 -32.74 -4.43
CA VAL A 102 -18.83 -33.06 -3.07
C VAL A 102 -17.70 -33.70 -2.27
N ALA A 103 -17.59 -33.33 -1.00
CA ALA A 103 -16.63 -33.91 -0.06
C ALA A 103 -17.31 -34.22 1.28
N TRP A 104 -16.87 -35.30 1.93
CA TRP A 104 -17.31 -35.72 3.25
C TRP A 104 -16.18 -35.60 4.26
N ASN A 105 -16.47 -35.04 5.43
CA ASN A 105 -15.52 -34.99 6.53
C ASN A 105 -16.04 -35.82 7.71
N ALA A 106 -15.49 -37.02 7.87
CA ALA A 106 -15.90 -37.96 8.92
C ALA A 106 -15.65 -37.42 10.34
N ALA A 107 -14.59 -36.64 10.56
CA ALA A 107 -14.23 -36.11 11.88
C ALA A 107 -15.20 -35.02 12.37
N SER A 108 -15.75 -34.22 11.46
CA SER A 108 -16.71 -33.15 11.79
C SER A 108 -18.17 -33.50 11.47
N GLN A 109 -18.41 -34.65 10.83
CA GLN A 109 -19.74 -35.10 10.38
C GLN A 109 -20.41 -34.07 9.44
N LYS A 110 -19.62 -33.47 8.56
CA LYS A 110 -20.07 -32.41 7.64
C LYS A 110 -19.79 -32.75 6.18
N GLY A 111 -20.75 -32.42 5.33
CA GLY A 111 -20.60 -32.44 3.87
C GLY A 111 -20.19 -31.06 3.35
N LEU A 112 -19.38 -31.02 2.30
CA LEU A 112 -19.00 -29.79 1.60
C LEU A 112 -19.42 -29.90 0.14
N LEU A 113 -20.20 -28.92 -0.34
CA LEU A 113 -20.59 -28.78 -1.74
C LEU A 113 -19.81 -27.64 -2.38
N GLY A 114 -19.09 -27.91 -3.46
CA GLY A 114 -18.30 -26.93 -4.20
C GLY A 114 -18.42 -27.11 -5.71
N GLN A 115 -17.89 -26.13 -6.47
CA GLN A 115 -17.77 -26.19 -7.94
C GLN A 115 -19.06 -26.64 -8.66
N LEU A 116 -20.22 -26.16 -8.23
CA LEU A 116 -21.47 -26.38 -8.96
C LEU A 116 -21.41 -25.65 -10.32
N ALA A 117 -21.34 -26.43 -11.39
CA ALA A 117 -21.13 -25.96 -12.76
C ALA A 117 -22.29 -26.42 -13.66
N VAL A 118 -23.02 -25.46 -14.24
CA VAL A 118 -24.06 -25.74 -15.26
C VAL A 118 -23.88 -24.74 -16.42
N PRO A 119 -23.43 -25.20 -17.60
CA PRO A 119 -23.28 -24.37 -18.79
C PRO A 119 -24.56 -23.65 -19.18
N LYS A 120 -24.47 -22.47 -19.80
CA LYS A 120 -25.63 -21.64 -20.17
C LYS A 120 -26.69 -22.39 -20.97
N ALA A 121 -26.28 -23.27 -21.89
CA ALA A 121 -27.18 -24.07 -22.73
C ALA A 121 -28.07 -25.06 -21.93
N SER A 122 -27.64 -25.42 -20.72
CA SER A 122 -28.27 -26.40 -19.82
C SER A 122 -28.94 -25.76 -18.60
N ARG A 123 -28.86 -24.43 -18.44
CA ARG A 123 -29.54 -23.69 -17.35
C ARG A 123 -31.07 -23.71 -17.56
N GLN A 124 -31.82 -23.52 -16.46
CA GLN A 124 -33.29 -23.56 -16.42
C GLN A 124 -33.95 -24.92 -16.77
N ARG A 125 -33.18 -26.02 -16.81
CA ARG A 125 -33.70 -27.39 -17.02
C ARG A 125 -33.79 -28.24 -15.73
N GLY A 126 -33.71 -27.63 -14.56
CA GLY A 126 -33.68 -28.35 -13.27
C GLY A 126 -32.36 -29.04 -12.92
N VAL A 127 -31.38 -29.05 -13.83
CA VAL A 127 -30.06 -29.72 -13.68
C VAL A 127 -29.31 -29.32 -12.40
N GLY A 128 -29.25 -28.01 -12.09
CA GLY A 128 -28.57 -27.54 -10.88
C GLY A 128 -29.21 -28.06 -9.59
N ARG A 129 -30.54 -28.20 -9.56
CA ARG A 129 -31.27 -28.74 -8.41
C ARG A 129 -30.99 -30.23 -8.26
N ALA A 130 -31.04 -30.99 -9.36
CA ALA A 130 -30.74 -32.42 -9.36
C ALA A 130 -29.31 -32.71 -8.87
N LEU A 131 -28.33 -31.89 -9.23
CA LEU A 131 -26.94 -32.01 -8.76
C LEU A 131 -26.81 -31.74 -7.25
N VAL A 132 -27.46 -30.71 -6.72
CA VAL A 132 -27.45 -30.42 -5.27
C VAL A 132 -28.11 -31.56 -4.49
N GLU A 133 -29.27 -32.05 -4.94
CA GLU A 133 -29.98 -33.16 -4.30
C GLU A 133 -29.16 -34.46 -4.33
N ALA A 134 -28.45 -34.74 -5.43
CA ALA A 134 -27.54 -35.88 -5.53
C ALA A 134 -26.34 -35.75 -4.57
N ALA A 135 -25.79 -34.55 -4.40
CA ALA A 135 -24.71 -34.29 -3.45
C ALA A 135 -25.16 -34.50 -1.99
N GLU A 136 -26.36 -34.04 -1.64
CA GLU A 136 -26.96 -34.28 -0.32
C GLU A 136 -27.15 -35.78 -0.05
N ARG A 137 -27.62 -36.55 -1.05
CA ARG A 137 -27.78 -38.00 -0.95
C ARG A 137 -26.46 -38.74 -0.78
N TRP A 138 -25.44 -38.33 -1.55
CA TRP A 138 -24.11 -38.94 -1.48
C TRP A 138 -23.47 -38.80 -0.09
N CYS A 139 -23.61 -37.63 0.55
CA CYS A 139 -23.14 -37.43 1.93
C CYS A 139 -23.99 -38.21 2.95
N LEU A 140 -25.31 -38.29 2.74
CA LEU A 140 -26.23 -39.03 3.62
C LEU A 140 -25.89 -40.53 3.67
N GLU A 141 -25.66 -41.15 2.50
CA GLU A 141 -25.31 -42.57 2.38
C GLU A 141 -23.99 -42.87 3.11
N ARG A 142 -23.00 -41.98 2.97
CA ARG A 142 -21.69 -42.10 3.64
C ARG A 142 -21.75 -41.88 5.14
N ASN A 143 -22.73 -41.10 5.61
CA ASN A 143 -22.97 -40.94 7.04
C ASN A 143 -23.85 -42.05 7.65
N GLY A 144 -24.09 -43.15 6.92
CA GLY A 144 -24.94 -44.24 7.38
C GLY A 144 -26.41 -43.82 7.58
N ASN A 145 -26.90 -42.91 6.73
CA ASN A 145 -28.25 -42.34 6.77
C ASN A 145 -28.59 -41.53 8.04
N LYS A 146 -27.57 -41.04 8.75
CA LYS A 146 -27.73 -40.17 9.91
C LYS A 146 -27.76 -38.70 9.50
N VAL A 147 -28.41 -37.89 10.35
CA VAL A 147 -28.48 -36.44 10.18
C VAL A 147 -27.07 -35.84 10.14
N PHE A 148 -26.83 -34.93 9.20
CA PHE A 148 -25.56 -34.22 9.03
C PHE A 148 -25.80 -32.80 8.54
N ASP A 149 -24.77 -31.95 8.60
CA ASP A 149 -24.84 -30.62 8.02
C ASP A 149 -24.05 -30.52 6.70
N MET A 150 -24.68 -29.98 5.66
CA MET A 150 -24.07 -29.66 4.38
C MET A 150 -23.66 -28.18 4.35
N GLU A 151 -22.41 -27.89 4.02
CA GLU A 151 -21.85 -26.54 3.90
C GLU A 151 -21.57 -26.16 2.44
N VAL A 152 -21.88 -24.92 2.08
CA VAL A 152 -21.69 -24.34 0.74
C VAL A 152 -20.99 -22.98 0.86
N PRO A 153 -19.70 -22.87 0.52
CA PRO A 153 -19.02 -21.60 0.45
C PRO A 153 -19.41 -20.84 -0.82
N LEU A 154 -20.08 -19.70 -0.68
CA LEU A 154 -20.52 -18.84 -1.79
C LEU A 154 -19.80 -17.50 -1.76
N VAL A 155 -19.32 -17.01 -2.90
CA VAL A 155 -18.66 -15.71 -3.01
C VAL A 155 -19.70 -14.58 -3.15
N ASP A 156 -19.50 -13.46 -2.44
CA ASP A 156 -20.48 -12.36 -2.32
C ASP A 156 -20.64 -11.45 -3.55
N ILE A 157 -19.76 -11.62 -4.52
CA ILE A 157 -19.85 -11.07 -5.87
C ILE A 157 -20.84 -11.82 -6.78
N ARG A 158 -21.37 -12.97 -6.35
CA ARG A 158 -22.38 -13.77 -7.07
C ARG A 158 -23.71 -13.71 -6.31
N PRO A 159 -24.34 -12.53 -6.19
CA PRO A 159 -25.53 -12.35 -5.35
C PRO A 159 -26.72 -13.21 -5.81
N GLU A 160 -26.74 -13.67 -7.06
CA GLU A 160 -27.79 -14.52 -7.60
C GLU A 160 -27.76 -15.96 -7.06
N LEU A 161 -26.63 -16.41 -6.50
CA LEU A 161 -26.53 -17.73 -5.86
C LEU A 161 -27.21 -17.75 -4.49
N PHE A 162 -27.27 -16.62 -3.77
CA PHE A 162 -27.86 -16.57 -2.43
C PHE A 162 -29.36 -16.95 -2.43
N PRO A 163 -30.24 -16.32 -3.24
CA PRO A 163 -31.65 -16.72 -3.32
C PRO A 163 -31.85 -18.13 -3.89
N TYR A 164 -30.89 -18.66 -4.64
CA TYR A 164 -30.95 -20.04 -5.16
C TYR A 164 -30.75 -21.08 -4.05
N PHE A 165 -29.76 -20.90 -3.18
CA PHE A 165 -29.50 -21.81 -2.06
C PHE A 165 -30.52 -21.63 -0.92
N GLU A 166 -30.99 -20.42 -0.67
CA GLU A 166 -32.05 -20.15 0.33
C GLU A 166 -33.35 -20.87 -0.02
N ARG A 167 -33.75 -20.90 -1.30
CA ARG A 167 -34.92 -21.66 -1.77
C ARG A 167 -34.79 -23.17 -1.59
N GLN A 168 -33.57 -23.68 -1.47
CA GLN A 168 -33.28 -25.10 -1.21
C GLN A 168 -33.10 -25.43 0.28
N GLY A 169 -33.34 -24.44 1.16
CA GLY A 169 -33.31 -24.60 2.61
C GLY A 169 -31.97 -24.30 3.28
N TYR A 170 -30.98 -23.79 2.55
CA TYR A 170 -29.70 -23.38 3.12
C TYR A 170 -29.79 -21.99 3.77
N ARG A 171 -29.06 -21.78 4.87
CA ARG A 171 -28.98 -20.51 5.59
C ARG A 171 -27.54 -20.03 5.75
N ALA A 172 -27.30 -18.74 5.61
CA ALA A 172 -25.99 -18.15 5.84
C ALA A 172 -25.58 -18.28 7.32
N ILE A 173 -24.36 -18.77 7.58
CA ILE A 173 -23.84 -19.00 8.94
C ILE A 173 -22.71 -18.04 9.31
N ASN A 174 -21.82 -17.73 8.38
CA ASN A 174 -20.72 -16.79 8.59
C ASN A 174 -20.27 -16.19 7.26
N LYS A 175 -19.63 -15.01 7.34
CA LYS A 175 -19.03 -14.31 6.21
C LYS A 175 -17.55 -14.11 6.52
N MET A 176 -16.69 -14.69 5.70
CA MET A 176 -15.24 -14.60 5.82
C MET A 176 -14.66 -13.93 4.58
N LEU A 177 -13.56 -13.21 4.70
CA LEU A 177 -12.89 -12.67 3.51
C LEU A 177 -12.38 -13.82 2.63
N PHE A 178 -12.50 -13.67 1.31
CA PHE A 178 -11.98 -14.65 0.36
C PHE A 178 -10.47 -14.83 0.59
N PRO A 179 -9.98 -16.07 0.81
CA PRO A 179 -8.63 -16.31 1.30
C PRO A 179 -7.53 -15.99 0.27
N PHE A 180 -7.89 -15.86 -1.02
CA PHE A 180 -6.96 -15.58 -2.13
C PHE A 180 -7.34 -14.29 -2.89
N PRO A 181 -7.19 -13.10 -2.27
CA PRO A 181 -7.56 -11.82 -2.89
C PRO A 181 -6.74 -11.47 -4.14
N GLU A 182 -5.56 -12.07 -4.31
CA GLU A 182 -4.65 -11.86 -5.47
C GLU A 182 -5.21 -12.42 -6.79
N VAL A 183 -6.23 -13.27 -6.72
CA VAL A 183 -6.80 -14.01 -7.85
C VAL A 183 -8.01 -13.27 -8.46
N LEU A 184 -8.46 -12.18 -7.82
CA LEU A 184 -9.73 -11.53 -8.09
C LEU A 184 -9.55 -10.24 -8.91
N SER A 185 -10.46 -9.97 -9.83
CA SER A 185 -10.40 -8.79 -10.70
C SER A 185 -10.78 -7.48 -10.00
N SER A 186 -11.62 -7.54 -8.96
CA SER A 186 -12.24 -6.39 -8.30
C SER A 186 -11.38 -5.73 -7.23
N ALA A 187 -11.38 -4.39 -7.19
CA ALA A 187 -10.72 -3.56 -6.15
C ALA A 187 -11.33 -3.67 -4.73
N HIS A 188 -12.37 -4.49 -4.56
CA HIS A 188 -13.09 -4.70 -3.31
C HIS A 188 -12.74 -6.05 -2.68
N ALA A 189 -12.79 -6.10 -1.34
CA ALA A 189 -12.63 -7.32 -0.59
C ALA A 189 -13.82 -8.27 -0.84
N VAL A 190 -13.61 -9.28 -1.69
CA VAL A 190 -14.57 -10.37 -1.88
C VAL A 190 -14.63 -11.19 -0.61
N SER A 191 -15.83 -11.58 -0.22
CA SER A 191 -16.06 -12.45 0.92
C SER A 191 -16.70 -13.75 0.48
N VAL A 192 -16.36 -14.84 1.16
CA VAL A 192 -17.11 -16.09 1.13
C VAL A 192 -18.15 -16.03 2.25
N VAL A 193 -19.43 -16.13 1.89
CA VAL A 193 -20.53 -16.41 2.80
C VAL A 193 -20.73 -17.91 2.80
N ASN A 194 -20.50 -18.57 3.94
CA ASN A 194 -20.80 -19.98 4.08
C ASN A 194 -22.29 -20.16 4.39
N TYR A 195 -22.93 -21.02 3.61
CA TYR A 195 -24.30 -21.45 3.79
C TYR A 195 -24.33 -22.87 4.37
N GLN A 196 -25.26 -23.16 5.25
CA GLN A 196 -25.42 -24.45 5.90
C GLN A 196 -26.87 -24.94 5.81
N LYS A 197 -27.06 -26.24 5.63
CA LYS A 197 -28.36 -26.93 5.71
C LYS A 197 -28.19 -28.24 6.48
N THR A 198 -29.10 -28.51 7.40
CA THR A 198 -29.18 -29.81 8.09
C THR A 198 -29.97 -30.80 7.23
N CYS A 199 -29.33 -31.88 6.83
CA CYS A 199 -29.85 -32.92 5.95
C CYS A 199 -30.20 -34.17 6.75
N SER A 200 -31.37 -34.78 6.48
CA SER A 200 -31.85 -36.01 7.12
C SER A 200 -32.42 -36.98 6.08
N ALA A 201 -32.58 -38.25 6.45
CA ALA A 201 -33.16 -39.27 5.59
C ALA A 201 -34.58 -38.94 5.10
N ASP A 202 -35.36 -38.20 5.89
CA ASP A 202 -36.72 -37.80 5.55
C ASP A 202 -36.76 -36.66 4.51
N ASN A 203 -35.73 -35.80 4.51
CA ASN A 203 -35.62 -34.66 3.59
C ASN A 203 -35.00 -35.03 2.23
N VAL A 204 -34.26 -36.15 2.14
CA VAL A 204 -33.47 -36.56 0.95
C VAL A 204 -34.12 -37.70 0.14
N LYS A 205 -35.08 -38.44 0.73
CA LYS A 205 -35.74 -39.63 0.14
C LYS A 205 -36.67 -39.39 -1.06
N ALA A 206 -36.84 -38.17 -1.54
CA ALA A 206 -37.85 -37.86 -2.55
C ALA A 206 -37.47 -38.18 -4.02
N LEU A 207 -36.27 -38.65 -4.37
CA LEU A 207 -35.90 -38.89 -5.77
C LEU A 207 -34.98 -40.12 -6.00
N ARG A 208 -35.25 -40.90 -7.05
CA ARG A 208 -34.70 -42.24 -7.38
C ARG A 208 -33.37 -42.21 -8.18
N VAL A 209 -32.43 -43.09 -7.76
CA VAL A 209 -31.57 -44.13 -8.46
C VAL A 209 -31.14 -43.83 -9.93
N VAL A 210 -29.90 -44.08 -10.44
CA VAL A 210 -29.21 -45.39 -10.65
C VAL A 210 -27.68 -45.24 -10.72
N THR A 211 -26.95 -46.28 -10.31
CA THR A 211 -25.48 -46.43 -10.41
C THR A 211 -25.17 -47.62 -11.31
N SER A 212 -24.19 -47.52 -12.23
CA SER A 212 -23.58 -48.69 -12.88
C SER A 212 -22.08 -48.49 -13.11
N GLN A 213 -21.30 -49.49 -12.72
CA GLN A 213 -19.83 -49.56 -12.75
C GLN A 213 -19.29 -49.93 -14.14
N VAL A 214 -18.18 -49.32 -14.60
CA VAL A 214 -17.29 -49.91 -15.63
C VAL A 214 -15.81 -49.46 -15.42
N GLN A 215 -14.90 -50.32 -15.86
CA GLN A 215 -13.46 -50.47 -15.59
C GLN A 215 -12.50 -49.41 -16.21
N THR A 216 -11.34 -49.24 -15.56
CA THR A 216 -10.17 -48.45 -15.98
C THR A 216 -9.30 -49.12 -17.06
N PRO A 217 -8.67 -48.34 -17.95
CA PRO A 217 -7.25 -48.57 -18.24
C PRO A 217 -6.35 -47.31 -18.41
N ASP A 218 -5.13 -47.50 -17.91
CA ASP A 218 -3.80 -46.95 -18.21
C ASP A 218 -3.47 -45.45 -18.41
N THR A 219 -2.56 -45.05 -17.51
CA THR A 219 -1.69 -43.88 -17.41
C THR A 219 -0.78 -43.61 -18.61
N ARG A 220 -0.72 -42.32 -19.02
CA ARG A 220 0.54 -41.68 -19.43
C ARG A 220 0.68 -40.31 -18.74
N THR A 221 1.79 -40.16 -18.05
CA THR A 221 2.26 -38.99 -17.29
C THR A 221 2.72 -37.86 -18.21
N ALA A 222 2.30 -36.62 -17.91
CA ALA A 222 2.90 -35.40 -18.44
C ALA A 222 3.05 -34.37 -17.29
N GLU A 223 4.24 -33.78 -17.21
CA GLU A 223 4.80 -33.04 -16.07
C GLU A 223 4.16 -31.66 -15.82
N ALA A 224 4.21 -31.21 -14.56
CA ALA A 224 3.72 -29.92 -14.09
C ALA A 224 4.74 -28.79 -14.34
N GLY A 225 4.34 -27.73 -15.06
CA GLY A 225 5.16 -26.55 -15.34
C GLY A 225 5.14 -25.52 -14.20
N THR A 226 6.33 -25.06 -13.80
CA THR A 226 6.56 -23.94 -12.88
C THR A 226 6.29 -22.59 -13.56
N THR A 227 5.49 -21.72 -12.95
CA THR A 227 5.23 -20.37 -13.49
C THR A 227 6.48 -19.50 -13.39
N LYS A 228 6.96 -19.00 -14.54
CA LYS A 228 8.13 -18.13 -14.63
C LYS A 228 7.82 -16.73 -14.06
N PRO A 229 8.74 -16.09 -13.32
CA PRO A 229 8.55 -14.75 -12.77
C PRO A 229 8.39 -13.69 -13.87
N THR A 230 7.44 -12.77 -13.73
CA THR A 230 7.19 -11.69 -14.69
C THR A 230 8.31 -10.65 -14.63
N PRO A 231 8.95 -10.27 -15.74
CA PRO A 231 9.99 -9.25 -15.74
C PRO A 231 9.46 -7.88 -15.27
N VAL A 232 10.27 -7.16 -14.49
CA VAL A 232 9.93 -5.81 -14.00
C VAL A 232 9.91 -4.81 -15.15
N PRO A 233 8.89 -3.95 -15.29
CA PRO A 233 8.86 -2.86 -16.26
C PRO A 233 9.78 -1.69 -15.81
N TRP A 234 11.10 -1.89 -15.87
CA TRP A 234 12.09 -0.97 -15.31
C TRP A 234 11.97 0.47 -15.78
N ARG A 235 11.59 0.70 -17.05
CA ARG A 235 11.39 2.06 -17.57
C ARG A 235 10.34 2.84 -16.76
N ARG A 236 9.25 2.18 -16.35
CA ARG A 236 8.19 2.79 -15.54
C ARG A 236 8.64 2.97 -14.09
N VAL A 237 9.25 1.92 -13.52
CA VAL A 237 9.73 1.93 -12.12
C VAL A 237 10.79 3.00 -11.89
N ILE A 238 11.80 3.09 -12.76
CA ILE A 238 12.87 4.09 -12.67
C ILE A 238 12.30 5.50 -12.85
N SER A 239 11.36 5.69 -13.76
CA SER A 239 10.75 7.00 -14.00
C SER A 239 9.94 7.46 -12.78
N VAL A 240 9.16 6.58 -12.14
CA VAL A 240 8.50 6.87 -10.86
C VAL A 240 9.51 7.11 -9.74
N GLY A 241 10.57 6.30 -9.69
CA GLY A 241 11.71 6.49 -8.79
C GLY A 241 12.32 7.88 -8.90
N TYR A 242 12.44 8.39 -10.13
CA TYR A 242 12.95 9.73 -10.40
C TYR A 242 12.01 10.83 -9.89
N VAL A 243 10.69 10.66 -10.02
CA VAL A 243 9.70 11.60 -9.42
C VAL A 243 9.87 11.67 -7.91
N LEU A 244 10.00 10.52 -7.26
CA LEU A 244 10.23 10.44 -5.82
C LEU A 244 11.59 11.05 -5.45
N PHE A 245 12.63 10.80 -6.24
CA PHE A 245 13.96 11.41 -6.09
C PHE A 245 13.87 12.93 -6.10
N VAL A 246 13.18 13.54 -7.06
CA VAL A 246 13.03 15.01 -7.12
C VAL A 246 12.43 15.56 -5.82
N ASN A 247 11.43 14.89 -5.25
CA ASN A 247 10.80 15.32 -4.00
C ASN A 247 11.80 15.27 -2.83
N HIS A 248 12.49 14.14 -2.65
CA HIS A 248 13.44 13.96 -1.56
C HIS A 248 14.69 14.82 -1.72
N PHE A 249 15.27 14.83 -2.92
CA PHE A 249 16.44 15.63 -3.29
C PHE A 249 16.21 17.11 -2.99
N SER A 250 15.10 17.68 -3.48
CA SER A 250 14.81 19.10 -3.28
C SER A 250 14.70 19.44 -1.78
N THR A 251 14.00 18.60 -0.99
CA THR A 251 13.89 18.82 0.47
C THR A 251 15.23 18.75 1.19
N MET A 252 16.10 17.80 0.84
CA MET A 252 17.41 17.62 1.43
C MET A 252 18.42 18.67 0.98
N LEU A 253 18.24 19.21 -0.23
CA LEU A 253 19.06 20.27 -0.78
C LEU A 253 18.94 21.58 0.00
N CYS A 254 17.79 21.84 0.64
CA CYS A 254 17.59 23.05 1.45
C CYS A 254 18.21 23.00 2.84
N LEU A 255 18.38 21.79 3.37
CA LEU A 255 18.75 21.54 4.76
C LEU A 255 19.96 22.36 5.24
N PRO A 256 21.10 22.40 4.51
CA PRO A 256 22.29 23.09 5.00
C PRO A 256 22.21 24.62 4.98
N PHE A 257 21.40 25.22 4.09
CA PHE A 257 21.40 26.68 3.89
C PHE A 257 20.19 27.39 4.52
N ILE A 258 19.09 26.70 4.83
CA ILE A 258 17.94 27.30 5.55
C ILE A 258 18.37 28.04 6.83
N PRO A 259 19.26 27.50 7.69
CA PRO A 259 19.68 28.19 8.90
C PRO A 259 20.32 29.56 8.60
N PHE A 260 21.13 29.64 7.56
CA PHE A 260 21.83 30.85 7.14
C PHE A 260 20.91 31.84 6.43
N MET A 261 19.96 31.33 5.66
CA MET A 261 18.92 32.14 5.02
C MET A 261 18.11 32.88 6.10
N VAL A 262 17.75 32.20 7.19
CA VAL A 262 16.99 32.81 8.29
C VAL A 262 17.87 33.68 9.20
N SER A 263 19.13 33.30 9.46
CA SER A 263 19.99 34.02 10.42
C SER A 263 20.65 35.29 9.87
N GLY A 264 20.89 35.36 8.56
CA GLY A 264 21.73 36.41 7.97
C GLY A 264 21.23 37.07 6.70
N PHE A 265 20.27 36.47 5.99
CA PHE A 265 19.80 37.03 4.71
C PHE A 265 18.52 37.87 4.83
N PHE A 266 17.57 37.45 5.66
CA PHE A 266 16.34 38.24 5.84
C PHE A 266 16.57 39.44 6.77
N PRO A 267 16.28 40.68 6.32
CA PRO A 267 16.65 41.91 7.04
C PRO A 267 15.90 42.12 8.37
N ASP A 268 14.72 41.51 8.54
CA ASP A 268 13.80 41.83 9.65
C ASP A 268 13.77 40.79 10.78
N LEU A 269 14.74 39.87 10.84
CA LEU A 269 14.70 38.75 11.77
C LEU A 269 15.71 38.89 12.92
N PRO A 270 15.24 39.07 14.17
CA PRO A 270 16.13 39.10 15.32
C PRO A 270 16.75 37.71 15.57
N ARG A 271 18.06 37.66 15.81
CA ARG A 271 18.79 36.41 16.12
C ARG A 271 18.22 35.64 17.32
N SER A 272 17.60 36.34 18.27
CA SER A 272 16.93 35.72 19.43
C SER A 272 15.73 34.85 19.05
N GLN A 273 15.11 35.08 17.89
CA GLN A 273 13.97 34.31 17.38
C GLN A 273 14.37 33.30 16.31
N LEU A 274 15.67 33.05 16.09
CA LEU A 274 16.15 32.18 15.02
C LEU A 274 15.49 30.79 15.03
N GLY A 275 15.41 30.15 16.20
CA GLY A 275 14.77 28.84 16.35
C GLY A 275 13.28 28.84 15.99
N LEU A 276 12.53 29.85 16.44
CA LEU A 276 11.10 30.03 16.13
C LEU A 276 10.87 30.26 14.63
N LYS A 277 11.65 31.16 14.01
CA LYS A 277 11.53 31.52 12.59
C LYS A 277 11.92 30.35 11.68
N MET A 278 12.99 29.62 12.01
CA MET A 278 13.30 28.36 11.33
C MET A 278 12.16 27.36 11.49
N GLY A 279 11.57 27.25 12.69
CA GLY A 279 10.41 26.41 12.95
C GLY A 279 9.24 26.72 12.01
N TYR A 280 8.83 27.98 11.89
CA TYR A 280 7.77 28.36 10.94
C TYR A 280 8.10 28.00 9.49
N LEU A 281 9.35 28.20 9.08
CA LEU A 281 9.77 27.91 7.71
C LEU A 281 9.73 26.40 7.41
N PHE A 282 10.26 25.54 8.30
CA PHE A 282 10.16 24.08 8.15
C PHE A 282 8.71 23.59 8.22
N SER A 283 7.93 24.09 9.19
CA SER A 283 6.53 23.72 9.38
C SER A 283 5.65 24.07 8.20
N SER A 284 5.91 25.19 7.51
CA SER A 284 5.13 25.62 6.34
C SER A 284 5.09 24.57 5.22
N PHE A 285 6.20 23.88 4.96
CA PHE A 285 6.25 22.79 3.99
C PHE A 285 5.36 21.61 4.39
N TYR A 286 5.49 21.15 5.64
CA TYR A 286 4.71 20.01 6.12
C TYR A 286 3.22 20.36 6.25
N PHE A 287 2.90 21.62 6.56
CA PHE A 287 1.52 22.11 6.53
C PHE A 287 0.94 22.05 5.12
N GLY A 288 1.67 22.55 4.12
CA GLY A 288 1.27 22.44 2.72
C GLY A 288 1.06 20.98 2.31
N GLN A 289 2.01 20.10 2.62
CA GLN A 289 1.92 18.68 2.31
C GLN A 289 0.71 18.01 2.97
N PHE A 290 0.43 18.33 4.23
CA PHE A 290 -0.74 17.84 4.94
C PHE A 290 -2.05 18.30 4.27
N ALA A 291 -2.15 19.58 3.92
CA ALA A 291 -3.32 20.15 3.26
C ALA A 291 -3.53 19.58 1.83
N GLY A 292 -2.45 19.34 1.09
CA GLY A 292 -2.50 18.85 -0.29
C GLY A 292 -2.68 17.33 -0.41
N ALA A 293 -2.27 16.54 0.60
CA ALA A 293 -2.18 15.08 0.48
C ALA A 293 -3.49 14.40 0.05
N TYR A 294 -4.61 14.78 0.67
CA TYR A 294 -5.92 14.21 0.32
C TYR A 294 -6.40 14.69 -1.06
N LEU A 295 -6.22 15.98 -1.35
CA LEU A 295 -6.65 16.60 -2.61
C LEU A 295 -5.99 15.93 -3.82
N TRP A 296 -4.68 15.70 -3.77
CA TRP A 296 -3.95 15.08 -4.88
C TRP A 296 -4.21 13.58 -5.01
N GLY A 297 -4.45 12.88 -3.91
CA GLY A 297 -4.88 11.47 -3.95
C GLY A 297 -6.20 11.33 -4.69
N SER A 298 -7.22 12.08 -4.25
CA SER A 298 -8.55 12.08 -4.89
C SER A 298 -8.51 12.58 -6.34
N ALA A 299 -7.72 13.62 -6.62
CA ALA A 299 -7.54 14.13 -7.97
C ALA A 299 -6.86 13.11 -8.90
N ALA A 300 -5.89 12.31 -8.40
CA ALA A 300 -5.24 11.28 -9.20
C ALA A 300 -6.18 10.11 -9.51
N ASP A 301 -7.10 9.80 -8.60
CA ASP A 301 -8.12 8.79 -8.84
C ASP A 301 -9.16 9.26 -9.86
N LYS A 302 -9.49 10.57 -9.89
CA LYS A 302 -10.47 11.15 -10.83
C LYS A 302 -9.91 11.49 -12.20
N TYR A 303 -8.71 12.09 -12.25
CA TYR A 303 -8.13 12.66 -13.47
C TYR A 303 -6.96 11.85 -14.04
N GLY A 304 -6.56 10.77 -13.36
CA GLY A 304 -5.44 9.92 -13.76
C GLY A 304 -4.14 10.23 -13.00
N ARG A 305 -3.26 9.23 -12.94
CA ARG A 305 -2.04 9.27 -12.13
C ARG A 305 -0.93 10.06 -12.84
N ARG A 306 -0.82 9.95 -14.17
CA ARG A 306 0.20 10.65 -14.97
C ARG A 306 0.03 12.18 -14.93
N PRO A 307 -1.14 12.78 -15.22
CA PRO A 307 -1.28 14.23 -15.24
C PRO A 307 -1.09 14.85 -13.86
N ILE A 308 -1.56 14.17 -12.80
CA ILE A 308 -1.36 14.65 -11.43
C ILE A 308 0.11 14.55 -11.00
N MET A 309 0.83 13.49 -11.38
CA MET A 309 2.29 13.42 -11.17
C MET A 309 3.02 14.58 -11.86
N MET A 310 2.67 14.88 -13.11
CA MET A 310 3.26 16.00 -13.85
C MET A 310 2.95 17.34 -13.17
N LEU A 311 1.71 17.58 -12.78
CA LEU A 311 1.31 18.80 -12.09
C LEU A 311 2.07 18.98 -10.76
N GLY A 312 2.27 17.92 -10.00
CA GLY A 312 3.02 17.98 -8.75
C GLY A 312 4.52 18.27 -8.93
N ILE A 313 5.14 17.74 -10.00
CA ILE A 313 6.55 18.06 -10.31
C ILE A 313 6.66 19.50 -10.85
N ALA A 314 5.72 19.95 -11.67
CA ALA A 314 5.68 21.33 -12.17
C ALA A 314 5.48 22.33 -11.03
N GLY A 315 4.58 22.03 -10.09
CA GLY A 315 4.39 22.82 -8.89
C GLY A 315 5.64 22.85 -8.01
N THR A 316 6.35 21.72 -7.90
CA THR A 316 7.65 21.64 -7.21
C THR A 316 8.70 22.50 -7.90
N LEU A 317 8.85 22.41 -9.23
CA LEU A 317 9.76 23.23 -10.03
C LEU A 317 9.55 24.72 -9.77
N VAL A 318 8.32 25.21 -9.96
CA VAL A 318 8.00 26.63 -9.82
C VAL A 318 8.22 27.08 -8.39
N SER A 319 7.62 26.39 -7.42
CA SER A 319 7.69 26.80 -6.01
C SER A 319 9.13 26.76 -5.49
N PHE A 320 9.94 25.81 -5.95
CA PHE A 320 11.31 25.67 -5.49
C PHE A 320 12.23 26.75 -6.03
N VAL A 321 12.12 27.11 -7.32
CA VAL A 321 12.87 28.23 -7.90
C VAL A 321 12.44 29.55 -7.25
N MET A 322 11.13 29.77 -7.08
CA MET A 322 10.61 30.99 -6.46
C MET A 322 11.01 31.11 -4.97
N PHE A 323 11.16 29.98 -4.27
CA PHE A 323 11.75 29.97 -2.92
C PHE A 323 13.20 30.48 -2.92
N GLY A 324 14.02 30.06 -3.90
CA GLY A 324 15.39 30.58 -4.07
C GLY A 324 15.46 32.08 -4.42
N MET A 325 14.39 32.64 -5.01
CA MET A 325 14.25 34.07 -5.31
C MET A 325 13.58 34.87 -4.19
N SER A 326 13.27 34.27 -3.04
CA SER A 326 12.58 34.97 -1.96
C SER A 326 13.52 35.91 -1.23
N THR A 327 13.19 37.21 -1.18
CA THR A 327 13.98 38.23 -0.44
C THR A 327 13.41 38.54 0.94
N THR A 328 12.16 38.14 1.19
CA THR A 328 11.50 38.33 2.48
C THR A 328 11.11 36.98 3.09
N PHE A 329 11.02 36.96 4.42
CA PHE A 329 10.66 35.74 5.16
C PHE A 329 9.25 35.24 4.82
N GLN A 330 8.31 36.15 4.59
CA GLN A 330 6.92 35.84 4.24
C GLN A 330 6.82 35.21 2.85
N GLN A 331 7.57 35.73 1.87
CA GLN A 331 7.67 35.11 0.54
C GLN A 331 8.22 33.68 0.65
N ALA A 332 9.27 33.50 1.45
CA ALA A 332 9.87 32.20 1.67
C ALA A 332 8.87 31.21 2.28
N ILE A 333 8.11 31.61 3.31
CA ILE A 333 7.02 30.79 3.89
C ILE A 333 5.97 30.43 2.84
N PHE A 334 5.50 31.42 2.06
CA PHE A 334 4.46 31.19 1.06
C PHE A 334 4.91 30.16 0.02
N TRP A 335 6.10 30.32 -0.56
CA TRP A 335 6.61 29.38 -1.56
C TRP A 335 6.94 28.03 -0.97
N ARG A 336 7.32 27.97 0.30
CA ARG A 336 7.61 26.72 0.99
C ARG A 336 6.33 25.93 1.32
N PHE A 337 5.25 26.63 1.67
CA PHE A 337 3.90 26.08 1.76
C PHE A 337 3.38 25.61 0.40
N MET A 338 3.48 26.45 -0.65
CA MET A 338 3.07 26.08 -2.02
C MET A 338 3.81 24.85 -2.52
N TRP A 339 5.12 24.77 -2.28
CA TRP A 339 5.90 23.59 -2.60
C TRP A 339 5.35 22.36 -1.88
N GLY A 340 5.13 22.42 -0.56
CA GLY A 340 4.53 21.30 0.18
C GLY A 340 3.15 20.92 -0.35
N PHE A 341 2.30 21.92 -0.59
CA PHE A 341 0.92 21.77 -1.06
C PHE A 341 0.86 21.11 -2.43
N LEU A 342 1.69 21.53 -3.37
CA LEU A 342 1.72 20.97 -4.73
C LEU A 342 2.50 19.63 -4.80
N ASN A 343 3.25 19.25 -3.77
CA ASN A 343 4.05 18.01 -3.75
C ASN A 343 3.25 16.78 -3.23
N GLY A 344 2.15 16.46 -3.91
CA GLY A 344 1.28 15.30 -3.59
C GLY A 344 1.78 13.93 -4.11
N ASN A 345 2.91 13.89 -4.81
CA ASN A 345 3.30 12.76 -5.64
C ASN A 345 3.66 11.48 -4.88
N LYS A 346 4.04 11.54 -3.59
CA LYS A 346 4.42 10.34 -2.82
C LYS A 346 3.31 9.29 -2.75
N GLY A 347 2.05 9.71 -2.60
CA GLY A 347 0.90 8.80 -2.60
C GLY A 347 0.61 8.25 -4.00
N VAL A 348 0.55 9.14 -4.98
CA VAL A 348 0.24 8.82 -6.39
C VAL A 348 1.26 7.83 -6.98
N CYS A 349 2.55 8.03 -6.71
CA CYS A 349 3.61 7.13 -7.16
C CYS A 349 3.47 5.71 -6.57
N LYS A 350 3.06 5.58 -5.30
CA LYS A 350 2.86 4.26 -4.67
C LYS A 350 1.69 3.52 -5.31
N VAL A 351 0.59 4.22 -5.57
CA VAL A 351 -0.58 3.66 -6.26
C VAL A 351 -0.20 3.23 -7.67
N TYR A 352 0.46 4.10 -8.44
CA TYR A 352 0.92 3.78 -9.80
C TYR A 352 1.84 2.55 -9.86
N LEU A 353 2.78 2.43 -8.91
CA LEU A 353 3.63 1.24 -8.80
C LEU A 353 2.80 -0.02 -8.50
N GLY A 354 1.81 0.09 -7.60
CA GLY A 354 0.90 -1.01 -7.28
C GLY A 354 0.01 -1.45 -8.45
N GLU A 355 -0.38 -0.52 -9.33
CA GLU A 355 -1.14 -0.79 -10.54
C GLU A 355 -0.28 -1.37 -11.68
N THR A 356 1.03 -1.09 -11.66
CA THR A 356 1.97 -1.50 -12.71
C THR A 356 2.66 -2.84 -12.41
N LEU A 357 2.86 -3.17 -11.13
CA LEU A 357 3.62 -4.33 -10.67
C LEU A 357 2.68 -5.46 -10.22
N ASP A 358 3.14 -6.71 -10.31
CA ASP A 358 2.40 -7.89 -9.85
C ASP A 358 3.10 -8.58 -8.66
N SER A 359 2.47 -9.59 -8.06
CA SER A 359 3.02 -10.26 -6.87
C SER A 359 4.38 -10.92 -7.08
N THR A 360 4.77 -11.24 -8.32
CA THR A 360 6.08 -11.84 -8.62
C THR A 360 7.22 -10.82 -8.65
N ASN A 361 6.92 -9.55 -8.93
CA ASN A 361 7.92 -8.51 -9.14
C ASN A 361 7.75 -7.25 -8.27
N ALA A 362 6.67 -7.17 -7.49
CA ALA A 362 6.34 -6.04 -6.62
C ALA A 362 7.44 -5.75 -5.60
N ALA A 363 7.99 -6.76 -4.91
CA ALA A 363 9.03 -6.55 -3.91
C ALA A 363 10.25 -5.83 -4.52
N LEU A 364 10.66 -6.23 -5.72
CA LEU A 364 11.76 -5.63 -6.45
C LEU A 364 11.42 -4.23 -6.98
N GLY A 365 10.21 -4.03 -7.51
CA GLY A 365 9.79 -2.72 -8.03
C GLY A 365 9.55 -1.66 -6.94
N PHE A 366 8.96 -2.03 -5.79
CA PHE A 366 8.75 -1.12 -4.66
C PHE A 366 10.05 -0.72 -3.94
N SER A 367 11.14 -1.47 -4.14
CA SER A 367 12.47 -1.13 -3.58
C SER A 367 12.98 0.24 -4.04
N ILE A 368 12.52 0.73 -5.20
CA ILE A 368 12.91 2.04 -5.75
C ILE A 368 12.61 3.20 -4.80
N ILE A 369 11.57 3.07 -3.95
CA ILE A 369 11.16 4.09 -2.98
C ILE A 369 12.28 4.35 -1.94
N GLY A 370 13.00 3.31 -1.55
CA GLY A 370 14.14 3.40 -0.63
C GLY A 370 15.39 3.93 -1.33
N ILE A 371 15.72 3.39 -2.50
CA ILE A 371 16.92 3.76 -3.28
C ILE A 371 16.94 5.25 -3.59
N GLN A 372 15.83 5.79 -4.11
CA GLN A 372 15.75 7.22 -4.44
C GLN A 372 15.95 8.13 -3.21
N SER A 373 15.41 7.71 -2.05
CA SER A 373 15.50 8.49 -0.81
C SER A 373 16.95 8.58 -0.36
N ALA A 374 17.70 7.48 -0.45
CA ALA A 374 19.11 7.44 -0.13
C ALA A 374 19.95 8.32 -1.05
N ILE A 375 19.73 8.27 -2.37
CA ILE A 375 20.44 9.11 -3.34
C ILE A 375 20.16 10.59 -3.04
N GLY A 376 18.89 10.95 -2.79
CA GLY A 376 18.51 12.31 -2.43
C GLY A 376 19.18 12.82 -1.15
N ARG A 377 19.26 11.97 -0.12
CA ARG A 377 19.93 12.30 1.17
C ARG A 377 21.45 12.41 1.03
N PHE A 378 22.07 11.67 0.11
CA PHE A 378 23.49 11.79 -0.16
C PHE A 378 23.81 13.08 -0.93
N ILE A 379 23.19 13.26 -2.10
CA ILE A 379 23.56 14.32 -3.05
C ILE A 379 22.98 15.69 -2.63
N GLY A 380 21.77 15.70 -2.07
CA GLY A 380 21.05 16.93 -1.73
C GLY A 380 21.86 17.88 -0.84
N PRO A 381 22.27 17.47 0.38
CA PRO A 381 22.97 18.35 1.30
C PRO A 381 24.35 18.81 0.80
N VAL A 382 25.09 17.96 0.06
CA VAL A 382 26.35 18.36 -0.60
C VAL A 382 26.09 19.55 -1.52
N LEU A 383 25.13 19.42 -2.45
CA LEU A 383 24.85 20.48 -3.42
C LEU A 383 24.25 21.71 -2.75
N GLY A 384 23.41 21.54 -1.73
CA GLY A 384 22.88 22.66 -0.94
C GLY A 384 23.98 23.46 -0.24
N GLY A 385 24.95 22.78 0.36
CA GLY A 385 26.06 23.41 1.08
C GLY A 385 27.08 24.07 0.15
N LEU A 386 27.45 23.41 -0.96
CA LEU A 386 28.43 23.93 -1.90
C LEU A 386 27.88 25.11 -2.73
N LEU A 387 26.63 25.02 -3.19
CA LEU A 387 26.07 26.00 -4.13
C LEU A 387 25.47 27.24 -3.47
N SER A 388 25.21 27.20 -2.16
CA SER A 388 24.69 28.36 -1.41
C SER A 388 25.74 29.45 -1.25
N ASN A 389 25.32 30.71 -1.33
CA ASN A 389 26.21 31.88 -1.30
C ASN A 389 27.33 31.83 -2.37
N PRO A 390 27.00 31.58 -3.65
CA PRO A 390 27.98 31.27 -4.69
C PRO A 390 28.94 32.43 -4.98
N VAL A 391 28.46 33.68 -4.93
CA VAL A 391 29.26 34.90 -5.10
C VAL A 391 30.35 35.02 -4.03
N ARG A 392 30.06 34.57 -2.80
CA ARG A 392 31.00 34.60 -1.67
C ARG A 392 32.01 33.46 -1.74
N LYS A 393 31.60 32.29 -2.22
CA LYS A 393 32.43 31.06 -2.27
C LYS A 393 33.30 30.96 -3.52
N TYR A 394 32.83 31.47 -4.65
CA TYR A 394 33.47 31.27 -5.95
C TYR A 394 33.74 32.62 -6.63
N SER A 395 35.02 33.00 -6.72
CA SER A 395 35.46 34.24 -7.35
C SER A 395 34.99 34.39 -8.81
N LEU A 396 34.88 33.28 -9.53
CA LEU A 396 34.36 33.23 -10.91
C LEU A 396 32.91 33.71 -11.04
N LEU A 397 32.11 33.59 -9.98
CA LEU A 397 30.70 33.98 -9.97
C LEU A 397 30.48 35.39 -9.39
N ALA A 398 31.54 36.08 -8.95
CA ALA A 398 31.44 37.38 -8.31
C ALA A 398 30.83 38.47 -9.20
N GLY A 399 30.99 38.34 -10.52
CA GLY A 399 30.44 39.27 -11.50
C GLY A 399 28.97 39.03 -11.90
N VAL A 400 28.25 38.10 -11.26
CA VAL A 400 26.87 37.72 -11.63
C VAL A 400 25.86 38.40 -10.69
N PRO A 401 25.21 39.52 -11.08
CA PRO A 401 24.42 40.34 -10.15
C PRO A 401 23.20 39.62 -9.57
N ILE A 402 22.56 38.77 -10.36
CA ILE A 402 21.38 38.00 -9.91
C ILE A 402 21.72 37.03 -8.78
N LEU A 403 22.93 36.46 -8.77
CA LEU A 403 23.38 35.55 -7.71
C LEU A 403 23.83 36.30 -6.45
N ALA A 404 24.20 37.58 -6.58
CA ALA A 404 24.45 38.46 -5.44
C ALA A 404 23.12 38.89 -4.79
N GLN A 405 22.10 39.19 -5.60
CA GLN A 405 20.76 39.53 -5.11
C GLN A 405 20.04 38.33 -4.49
N TYR A 406 20.23 37.12 -5.03
CA TYR A 406 19.59 35.89 -4.58
C TYR A 406 20.62 34.79 -4.26
N PRO A 407 21.24 34.82 -3.06
CA PRO A 407 22.35 33.92 -2.71
C PRO A 407 21.99 32.44 -2.64
N TYR A 408 20.69 32.11 -2.55
CA TYR A 408 20.17 30.73 -2.50
C TYR A 408 19.51 30.28 -3.80
N LEU A 409 19.54 31.11 -4.85
CA LEU A 409 18.93 30.81 -6.14
C LEU A 409 19.64 29.67 -6.87
N LEU A 410 20.97 29.67 -6.92
CA LEU A 410 21.75 28.63 -7.61
C LEU A 410 21.41 27.19 -7.14
N PRO A 411 21.41 26.87 -5.83
CA PRO A 411 20.96 25.55 -5.36
C PRO A 411 19.53 25.23 -5.80
N CYS A 412 18.64 26.21 -5.76
CA CYS A 412 17.24 26.05 -6.14
C CYS A 412 17.07 25.85 -7.66
N LEU A 413 17.90 26.48 -8.49
CA LEU A 413 17.94 26.27 -9.93
C LEU A 413 18.39 24.85 -10.27
N ILE A 414 19.39 24.30 -9.57
CA ILE A 414 19.82 22.92 -9.76
C ILE A 414 18.70 21.93 -9.42
N GLY A 415 17.99 22.10 -8.30
CA GLY A 415 16.82 21.26 -8.03
C GLY A 415 15.61 21.54 -8.94
N GLY A 416 15.48 22.75 -9.46
CA GLY A 416 14.55 23.06 -10.54
C GLY A 416 14.89 22.27 -11.81
N LEU A 417 16.16 22.23 -12.23
CA LEU A 417 16.60 21.46 -13.39
C LEU A 417 16.31 19.96 -13.22
N THR A 418 16.51 19.39 -12.03
CA THR A 418 16.14 17.99 -11.78
C THR A 418 14.62 17.80 -11.85
N ALA A 419 13.82 18.73 -11.34
CA ALA A 419 12.35 18.68 -11.50
C ALA A 419 11.91 18.80 -12.98
N ALA A 420 12.53 19.69 -13.76
CA ALA A 420 12.26 19.84 -15.19
C ALA A 420 12.61 18.57 -15.98
N LEU A 421 13.74 17.93 -15.66
CA LEU A 421 14.08 16.62 -16.21
C LEU A 421 13.05 15.56 -15.80
N GLY A 422 12.57 15.60 -14.56
CA GLY A 422 11.50 14.72 -14.07
C GLY A 422 10.20 14.86 -14.86
N LEU A 423 9.80 16.09 -15.19
CA LEU A 423 8.65 16.35 -16.07
C LEU A 423 8.83 15.70 -17.45
N LEU A 424 10.00 15.88 -18.06
CA LEU A 424 10.31 15.29 -19.35
C LEU A 424 10.27 13.75 -19.31
N ILE A 425 10.83 13.16 -18.25
CA ILE A 425 10.83 11.72 -18.02
C ILE A 425 9.40 11.19 -17.89
N VAL A 426 8.57 11.81 -17.04
CA VAL A 426 7.17 11.39 -16.87
C VAL A 426 6.38 11.54 -18.16
N TYR A 427 6.55 12.68 -18.86
CA TYR A 427 5.88 12.93 -20.12
C TYR A 427 6.22 11.87 -21.17
N LYS A 428 7.49 11.46 -21.30
CA LYS A 428 7.92 10.48 -22.32
C LYS A 428 7.73 9.02 -21.93
N ASN A 429 7.79 8.67 -20.65
CA ASN A 429 7.96 7.28 -20.20
C ASN A 429 6.76 6.68 -19.46
N LEU A 430 5.89 7.50 -18.86
CA LEU A 430 4.74 7.00 -18.09
C LEU A 430 3.47 7.03 -18.94
N PRO A 431 2.86 5.88 -19.26
CA PRO A 431 1.46 5.83 -19.71
C PRO A 431 0.50 6.16 -18.56
N GLU A 432 -0.75 6.49 -18.90
CA GLU A 432 -1.82 6.59 -17.90
C GLU A 432 -2.28 5.18 -17.47
N THR A 433 -2.64 5.02 -16.20
CA THR A 433 -3.09 3.74 -15.62
C THR A 433 -4.58 3.74 -15.26
N LEU A 434 -5.23 4.91 -15.15
CA LEU A 434 -6.67 5.00 -15.00
C LEU A 434 -7.37 4.38 -16.23
N GLN A 435 -8.19 3.37 -16.01
CA GLN A 435 -9.08 2.78 -17.02
C GLN A 435 -10.41 3.53 -16.98
N ASP A 436 -10.99 3.82 -18.15
CA ASP A 436 -12.33 4.42 -18.26
C ASP A 436 -13.38 3.42 -17.77
N GLU A 437 -13.69 3.44 -16.47
CA GLU A 437 -14.89 2.78 -15.97
C GLU A 437 -16.11 3.64 -16.31
N SER A 438 -17.06 3.06 -17.05
CA SER A 438 -18.33 3.71 -17.38
C SER A 438 -19.13 4.05 -16.11
N PRO A 439 -19.83 5.20 -16.04
CA PRO A 439 -20.35 5.75 -14.78
C PRO A 439 -21.55 5.01 -14.15
N SER A 440 -21.93 3.82 -14.62
CA SER A 440 -23.19 3.18 -14.19
C SER A 440 -23.13 2.52 -12.82
N ASP A 441 -21.95 2.24 -12.28
CA ASP A 441 -21.83 1.32 -11.13
C ASP A 441 -21.36 2.01 -9.84
N THR A 442 -20.92 3.27 -9.91
CA THR A 442 -20.25 3.93 -8.77
C THR A 442 -21.24 4.60 -7.80
N GLU A 443 -22.40 5.08 -8.28
CA GLU A 443 -23.35 5.83 -7.42
C GLU A 443 -24.36 4.93 -6.68
N ALA A 444 -24.63 3.72 -7.17
CA ALA A 444 -25.53 2.77 -6.49
C ALA A 444 -24.83 1.99 -5.35
N VAL A 445 -23.50 1.91 -5.34
CA VAL A 445 -22.71 1.16 -4.35
C VAL A 445 -22.42 1.98 -3.09
N SER A 446 -22.37 3.31 -3.19
CA SER A 446 -22.04 4.20 -2.08
C SER A 446 -23.13 4.28 -0.99
N ALA A 447 -24.40 4.02 -1.34
CA ALA A 447 -25.52 4.09 -0.41
C ALA A 447 -25.82 2.77 0.36
N ALA A 448 -25.21 1.65 -0.02
CA ALA A 448 -25.49 0.33 0.59
C ALA A 448 -24.52 -0.07 1.73
N GLN A 449 -23.45 0.70 1.95
CA GLN A 449 -22.43 0.41 2.97
C GLN A 449 -22.66 1.15 4.30
N VAL A 450 -23.76 0.91 5.00
CA VAL A 450 -23.80 1.19 6.45
C VAL A 450 -24.61 0.13 7.19
N LYS A 451 -23.95 -0.98 7.54
CA LYS A 451 -24.10 -1.67 8.83
C LYS A 451 -23.11 -2.83 8.92
N THR A 452 -21.83 -2.50 9.09
CA THR A 452 -20.86 -3.46 9.62
C THR A 452 -20.82 -3.24 11.13
N GLU A 453 -21.06 -4.31 11.88
CA GLU A 453 -21.04 -4.36 13.34
C GLU A 453 -19.84 -3.59 13.93
N ARG A 454 -20.13 -2.71 14.90
CA ARG A 454 -19.18 -1.85 15.59
C ARG A 454 -18.25 -2.67 16.49
N ALA A 455 -17.25 -3.35 15.93
CA ALA A 455 -16.08 -3.68 16.72
C ALA A 455 -15.39 -2.36 17.14
N PRO A 456 -14.97 -2.21 18.41
CA PRO A 456 -14.34 -0.98 18.86
C PRO A 456 -13.05 -0.73 18.06
N PHE A 457 -13.07 0.36 17.26
CA PHE A 457 -11.95 0.74 16.39
C PHE A 457 -10.68 1.10 17.19
N LEU A 458 -10.84 1.63 18.40
CA LEU A 458 -9.75 1.96 19.31
C LEU A 458 -9.41 0.76 20.20
N THR A 459 -8.72 -0.23 19.64
CA THR A 459 -8.10 -1.27 20.47
C THR A 459 -6.83 -0.71 21.14
N THR A 460 -6.40 -1.31 22.25
CA THR A 460 -5.16 -0.92 22.95
C THR A 460 -3.95 -0.92 22.00
N ASN A 461 -3.88 -1.89 21.08
CA ASN A 461 -2.81 -1.98 20.08
C ASN A 461 -2.86 -0.85 19.05
N VAL A 462 -4.06 -0.44 18.61
CA VAL A 462 -4.22 0.73 17.74
C VAL A 462 -3.80 1.99 18.48
N ALA A 463 -4.27 2.20 19.72
CA ALA A 463 -3.87 3.36 20.52
C ALA A 463 -2.36 3.42 20.77
N LEU A 464 -1.72 2.29 21.12
CA LEU A 464 -0.26 2.19 21.25
C LEU A 464 0.46 2.50 19.94
N SER A 465 -0.05 2.03 18.81
CA SER A 465 0.47 2.40 17.48
C SER A 465 0.44 3.90 17.24
N LEU A 466 -0.68 4.56 17.51
CA LEU A 466 -0.79 6.01 17.30
C LEU A 466 0.21 6.77 18.20
N LEU A 467 0.32 6.37 19.48
CA LEU A 467 1.21 7.01 20.45
C LEU A 467 2.69 6.80 20.10
N VAL A 468 3.09 5.56 19.79
CA VAL A 468 4.49 5.24 19.50
C VAL A 468 4.93 5.83 18.17
N TYR A 469 4.12 5.66 17.11
CA TYR A 469 4.45 6.18 15.78
C TYR A 469 4.44 7.71 15.73
N GLY A 470 3.46 8.32 16.42
CA GLY A 470 3.35 9.76 16.57
C GLY A 470 4.51 10.34 17.37
N GLY A 471 4.77 9.81 18.58
CA GLY A 471 5.87 10.25 19.44
C GLY A 471 7.24 10.12 18.78
N PHE A 472 7.49 9.00 18.10
CA PHE A 472 8.68 8.81 17.28
C PHE A 472 8.80 9.88 16.18
N SER A 473 7.74 10.12 15.42
CA SER A 473 7.74 11.12 14.34
C SER A 473 7.98 12.54 14.86
N PHE A 474 7.39 12.88 16.02
CA PHE A 474 7.53 14.20 16.66
C PHE A 474 8.93 14.44 17.23
N ALA A 475 9.56 13.41 17.81
CA ALA A 475 10.92 13.50 18.31
C ALA A 475 11.97 13.52 17.19
N HIS A 476 11.78 12.71 16.14
CA HIS A 476 12.69 12.68 14.99
C HIS A 476 12.74 14.03 14.27
N ILE A 477 11.58 14.65 13.99
CA ILE A 477 11.54 15.98 13.36
C ILE A 477 12.15 17.07 14.27
N GLY A 478 12.05 16.90 15.59
CA GLY A 478 12.73 17.76 16.55
C GLY A 478 14.24 17.69 16.39
N PHE A 479 14.81 16.50 16.34
CA PHE A 479 16.25 16.34 16.10
C PHE A 479 16.68 16.91 14.73
N GLU A 480 15.93 16.61 13.65
CA GLU A 480 16.23 17.14 12.30
C GLU A 480 16.29 18.68 12.29
N GLN A 481 15.49 19.35 13.10
CA GLN A 481 15.51 20.79 13.21
C GLN A 481 16.59 21.33 14.17
N LEU A 482 16.77 20.71 15.33
CA LEU A 482 17.70 21.21 16.35
C LEU A 482 19.16 20.95 15.98
N PHE A 483 19.45 19.90 15.21
CA PHE A 483 20.80 19.57 14.78
C PHE A 483 21.49 20.74 14.04
N PRO A 484 20.95 21.29 12.93
CA PRO A 484 21.60 22.41 12.24
C PRO A 484 21.67 23.68 13.09
N LEU A 485 20.69 23.91 13.98
CA LEU A 485 20.70 25.06 14.92
C LEU A 485 21.85 24.96 15.93
N TRP A 486 22.11 23.76 16.44
CA TRP A 486 23.17 23.52 17.40
C TRP A 486 24.56 23.66 16.77
N VAL A 487 24.81 23.00 15.63
CA VAL A 487 26.15 23.02 15.02
C VAL A 487 26.50 24.39 14.40
N LEU A 488 25.48 25.19 14.01
CA LEU A 488 25.65 26.57 13.55
C LEU A 488 26.09 27.52 14.67
N LYS A 489 25.66 27.26 15.92
CA LYS A 489 25.86 28.15 17.06
C LYS A 489 27.35 28.36 17.34
N ASP A 490 27.67 29.51 17.94
CA ASP A 490 29.04 29.88 18.25
C ASP A 490 29.70 28.92 19.23
N VAL A 491 31.00 28.68 19.06
CA VAL A 491 31.81 27.83 19.95
C VAL A 491 31.70 28.26 21.41
N ALA A 492 31.66 29.57 21.65
CA ALA A 492 31.52 30.17 22.98
C ALA A 492 30.20 29.77 23.68
N ASP A 493 29.14 29.53 22.92
CA ASP A 493 27.85 29.12 23.47
C ASP A 493 27.62 27.59 23.41
N GLY A 494 28.65 26.81 23.07
CA GLY A 494 28.58 25.34 22.98
C GLY A 494 28.15 24.78 21.62
N GLY A 495 28.15 25.57 20.55
CA GLY A 495 28.03 25.06 19.18
C GLY A 495 29.39 24.77 18.54
N PHE A 496 29.42 24.54 17.22
CA PHE A 496 30.65 24.29 16.46
C PHE A 496 30.99 25.36 15.42
N SER A 497 30.16 26.40 15.26
CA SER A 497 30.30 27.42 14.21
C SER A 497 30.45 26.84 12.79
N PHE A 498 29.75 25.75 12.49
CA PHE A 498 29.80 25.15 11.15
C PHE A 498 29.20 26.08 10.12
N ASP A 499 29.81 26.13 8.93
CA ASP A 499 29.26 26.77 7.75
C ASP A 499 28.26 25.86 7.00
N GLU A 500 27.63 26.35 5.92
CA GLU A 500 26.67 25.54 5.15
C GLU A 500 27.32 24.27 4.57
N GLY A 501 28.60 24.36 4.21
CA GLY A 501 29.35 23.26 3.60
C GLY A 501 29.58 22.11 4.58
N MET A 502 30.00 22.43 5.81
CA MET A 502 30.21 21.45 6.87
C MET A 502 28.92 20.77 7.30
N ILE A 503 27.81 21.53 7.46
CA ILE A 503 26.49 20.95 7.76
C ILE A 503 26.05 20.00 6.64
N GLY A 504 26.22 20.42 5.39
CA GLY A 504 25.94 19.60 4.22
C GLY A 504 26.77 18.31 4.22
N ALA A 505 28.07 18.40 4.48
CA ALA A 505 28.97 17.26 4.52
C ALA A 505 28.58 16.22 5.59
N VAL A 506 28.20 16.67 6.80
CA VAL A 506 27.70 15.76 7.86
C VAL A 506 26.47 14.98 7.38
N ALA A 507 25.47 15.69 6.84
CA ALA A 507 24.23 15.07 6.40
C ALA A 507 24.45 14.11 5.21
N SER A 508 25.38 14.43 4.32
CA SER A 508 25.68 13.62 3.13
C SER A 508 26.37 12.31 3.46
N VAL A 509 27.33 12.27 4.40
CA VAL A 509 27.96 11.00 4.81
C VAL A 509 26.92 10.00 5.34
N ALA A 510 25.84 10.49 5.93
CA ALA A 510 24.77 9.64 6.44
C ALA A 510 23.98 8.91 5.34
N GLY A 511 23.87 9.47 4.12
CA GLY A 511 23.06 8.89 3.03
C GLY A 511 23.51 7.47 2.63
N PRO A 512 24.77 7.26 2.23
CA PRO A 512 25.30 5.93 1.88
C PRO A 512 25.27 4.95 3.06
N VAL A 513 25.59 5.43 4.27
CA VAL A 513 25.58 4.59 5.49
C VAL A 513 24.16 4.11 5.80
N GLN A 514 23.16 4.99 5.70
CA GLN A 514 21.74 4.63 5.86
C GLN A 514 21.32 3.60 4.81
N LEU A 515 21.68 3.81 3.53
CA LEU A 515 21.35 2.86 2.47
C LEU A 515 21.95 1.48 2.73
N LEU A 516 23.24 1.42 3.04
CA LEU A 516 23.93 0.16 3.36
C LEU A 516 23.29 -0.51 4.57
N SER A 517 22.98 0.26 5.62
CA SER A 517 22.30 -0.26 6.81
C SER A 517 20.92 -0.85 6.48
N GLN A 518 20.16 -0.24 5.59
CA GLN A 518 18.83 -0.70 5.20
C GLN A 518 18.89 -1.99 4.37
N LEU A 519 19.93 -2.14 3.55
CA LEU A 519 20.14 -3.33 2.71
C LEU A 519 20.79 -4.50 3.47
N THR A 520 21.57 -4.22 4.52
CA THR A 520 22.36 -5.24 5.24
C THR A 520 21.91 -5.41 6.69
N LEU A 521 22.08 -4.36 7.51
CA LEU A 521 21.84 -4.39 8.96
C LEU A 521 20.38 -4.66 9.31
N VAL A 522 19.43 -4.05 8.61
CA VAL A 522 17.99 -4.22 8.91
C VAL A 522 17.50 -5.66 8.63
N PRO A 523 17.75 -6.28 7.46
CA PRO A 523 17.44 -7.69 7.25
C PRO A 523 18.21 -8.60 8.20
N TRP A 524 19.51 -8.38 8.41
CA TRP A 524 20.32 -9.18 9.33
C TRP A 524 19.76 -9.15 10.75
N PHE A 525 19.44 -7.97 11.28
CA PHE A 525 18.91 -7.81 12.63
C PHE A 525 17.51 -8.43 12.77
N ALA A 526 16.68 -8.37 11.72
CA ALA A 526 15.39 -9.04 11.67
C ALA A 526 15.48 -10.58 11.77
N THR A 527 16.62 -11.19 11.40
CA THR A 527 16.85 -12.63 11.62
C THR A 527 17.23 -12.98 13.06
N LYS A 528 17.68 -12.00 13.86
CA LYS A 528 18.19 -12.21 15.22
C LYS A 528 17.19 -11.86 16.30
N VAL A 529 16.35 -10.86 16.06
CA VAL A 529 15.36 -10.36 17.03
C VAL A 529 14.00 -10.15 16.37
N SER A 530 12.93 -10.25 17.15
CA SER A 530 11.58 -9.92 16.65
C SER A 530 11.48 -8.46 16.20
N CYS A 531 10.65 -8.16 15.20
CA CYS A 531 10.41 -6.80 14.70
C CYS A 531 9.98 -5.82 15.80
N ARG A 532 9.25 -6.29 16.82
CA ARG A 532 8.86 -5.50 18.01
C ARG A 532 10.06 -5.10 18.85
N ALA A 533 10.91 -6.06 19.19
CA ALA A 533 12.15 -5.79 19.92
C ALA A 533 13.09 -4.90 19.10
N ALA A 534 13.18 -5.14 17.79
CA ALA A 534 13.99 -4.34 16.89
C ALA A 534 13.53 -2.87 16.86
N TRP A 535 12.23 -2.63 16.75
CA TRP A 535 11.67 -1.28 16.79
C TRP A 535 11.98 -0.58 18.12
N HIS A 536 11.79 -1.29 19.24
CA HIS A 536 12.13 -0.79 20.57
C HIS A 536 13.61 -0.40 20.69
N TYR A 537 14.53 -1.26 20.26
CA TYR A 537 15.97 -0.96 20.33
C TYR A 537 16.37 0.21 19.45
N CYS A 538 15.78 0.34 18.26
CA CYS A 538 16.02 1.50 17.39
C CYS A 538 15.60 2.81 18.10
N LEU A 539 14.41 2.84 18.71
CA LEU A 539 13.92 4.01 19.43
C LEU A 539 14.79 4.34 20.65
N LEU A 540 15.26 3.34 21.40
CA LEU A 540 16.21 3.56 22.50
C LEU A 540 17.54 4.14 22.01
N LEU A 541 18.11 3.55 20.96
CA LEU A 541 19.41 3.97 20.41
C LEU A 541 19.36 5.41 19.90
N MET A 542 18.27 5.79 19.24
CA MET A 542 18.01 7.18 18.87
C MET A 542 17.93 8.09 20.10
N GLY A 543 17.22 7.68 21.15
CA GLY A 543 17.04 8.48 22.36
C GLY A 543 18.37 8.75 23.04
N ILE A 544 19.21 7.71 23.13
CA ILE A 544 20.59 7.81 23.61
C ILE A 544 21.41 8.74 22.71
N GLY A 545 21.34 8.58 21.39
CA GLY A 545 22.08 9.42 20.43
C GLY A 545 21.73 10.91 20.54
N ILE A 546 20.44 11.24 20.69
CA ILE A 546 19.97 12.61 20.89
C ILE A 546 20.43 13.15 22.25
N GLY A 547 20.41 12.33 23.30
CA GLY A 547 20.86 12.71 24.64
C GLY A 547 22.37 12.94 24.74
N ILE A 548 23.17 12.26 23.91
CA ILE A 548 24.63 12.44 23.83
C ILE A 548 25.00 13.66 22.97
N ALA A 549 24.12 14.16 22.09
CA ALA A 549 24.43 15.27 21.20
C ALA A 549 25.08 16.48 21.91
N PRO A 550 24.57 16.94 23.08
CA PRO A 550 25.23 18.00 23.83
C PRO A 550 26.67 17.73 24.26
N VAL A 551 27.00 16.48 24.58
CA VAL A 551 28.34 16.06 25.06
C VAL A 551 29.38 16.21 23.95
N ALA A 552 28.97 16.15 22.68
CA ALA A 552 29.88 16.39 21.56
C ALA A 552 30.48 17.81 21.58
N SER A 553 29.83 18.78 22.23
CA SER A 553 30.38 20.13 22.43
C SER A 553 31.64 20.14 23.30
N ALA A 554 31.91 19.06 24.05
CA ALA A 554 33.17 18.89 24.76
C ALA A 554 34.37 18.87 23.79
N PHE A 555 34.18 18.51 22.52
CA PHE A 555 35.24 18.49 21.50
C PHE A 555 35.59 19.89 20.97
N ASN A 556 34.93 20.97 21.44
CA ASN A 556 35.15 22.36 20.99
C ASN A 556 36.59 22.87 21.15
N HIS A 557 37.37 22.29 22.05
CA HIS A 557 38.78 22.66 22.27
C HIS A 557 39.75 21.96 21.30
N LEU A 558 39.27 20.99 20.51
CA LEU A 558 40.05 20.24 19.54
C LEU A 558 39.94 20.86 18.15
N SER A 559 40.57 20.24 17.14
CA SER A 559 40.51 20.73 15.76
C SER A 559 39.10 20.63 15.17
N PRO A 560 38.75 21.46 14.17
CA PRO A 560 37.44 21.41 13.49
C PRO A 560 37.08 20.03 12.91
N VAL A 561 38.08 19.21 12.58
CA VAL A 561 37.89 17.84 12.08
C VAL A 561 37.27 16.95 13.16
N TYR A 562 37.68 17.09 14.43
CA TYR A 562 37.11 16.33 15.53
C TYR A 562 35.67 16.77 15.83
N CYS A 563 35.39 18.08 15.77
CA CYS A 563 34.02 18.60 15.87
C CYS A 563 33.13 18.02 14.77
N TRP A 564 33.63 18.00 13.52
CA TRP A 564 32.90 17.43 12.38
C TRP A 564 32.68 15.92 12.53
N ALA A 565 33.68 15.18 12.98
CA ALA A 565 33.57 13.74 13.23
C ALA A 565 32.56 13.44 14.35
N ALA A 566 32.59 14.22 15.43
CA ALA A 566 31.64 14.08 16.54
C ALA A 566 30.20 14.40 16.10
N ALA A 567 29.99 15.49 15.36
CA ALA A 567 28.70 15.84 14.78
C ALA A 567 28.18 14.74 13.84
N SER A 568 29.05 14.20 12.98
CA SER A 568 28.72 13.11 12.05
C SER A 568 28.34 11.82 12.78
N PHE A 569 29.08 11.48 13.83
CA PHE A 569 28.78 10.33 14.68
C PHE A 569 27.40 10.46 15.34
N VAL A 570 27.11 11.61 15.97
CA VAL A 570 25.80 11.90 16.58
C VAL A 570 24.69 11.82 15.53
N TYR A 571 24.90 12.46 14.37
CA TYR A 571 23.91 12.48 13.28
C TYR A 571 23.60 11.06 12.77
N MET A 572 24.62 10.21 12.60
CA MET A 572 24.46 8.81 12.20
C MET A 572 23.79 7.96 13.29
N LEU A 573 24.20 8.13 14.55
CA LEU A 573 23.66 7.40 15.69
C LEU A 573 22.15 7.62 15.87
N VAL A 574 21.64 8.77 15.42
CA VAL A 574 20.20 9.08 15.41
C VAL A 574 19.52 8.65 14.11
N ASN A 575 20.06 9.01 12.93
CA ASN A 575 19.33 8.81 11.67
C ASN A 575 19.37 7.37 11.14
N VAL A 576 20.43 6.60 11.40
CA VAL A 576 20.50 5.20 10.94
C VAL A 576 19.43 4.34 11.65
N PRO A 577 19.30 4.39 12.99
CA PRO A 577 18.23 3.66 13.67
C PRO A 577 16.84 4.25 13.39
N ALA A 578 16.72 5.55 13.06
CA ALA A 578 15.44 6.15 12.67
C ALA A 578 14.85 5.50 11.41
N GLU A 579 15.66 5.29 10.37
CA GLU A 579 15.18 4.65 9.13
C GLU A 579 14.76 3.19 9.37
N ALA A 580 15.54 2.47 10.19
CA ALA A 580 15.17 1.13 10.65
C ALA A 580 13.87 1.14 11.46
N ALA A 581 13.67 2.14 12.34
CA ALA A 581 12.45 2.30 13.14
C ALA A 581 11.20 2.55 12.28
N TYR A 582 11.30 3.30 11.17
CA TYR A 582 10.19 3.43 10.22
C TYR A 582 9.80 2.07 9.62
N THR A 583 10.79 1.25 9.29
CA THR A 583 10.58 -0.07 8.68
C THR A 583 9.94 -1.04 9.68
N TYR A 584 10.55 -1.23 10.86
CA TYR A 584 10.01 -2.13 11.88
C TYR A 584 8.68 -1.63 12.43
N GLY A 585 8.51 -0.33 12.62
CA GLY A 585 7.24 0.26 13.04
C GLY A 585 6.10 -0.06 12.08
N ALA A 586 6.31 0.08 10.77
CA ALA A 586 5.30 -0.28 9.77
C ALA A 586 4.93 -1.78 9.84
N ILE A 587 5.91 -2.67 10.03
CA ILE A 587 5.66 -4.11 10.19
C ILE A 587 4.85 -4.38 11.46
N VAL A 588 5.29 -3.86 12.62
CA VAL A 588 4.63 -4.08 13.91
C VAL A 588 3.19 -3.55 13.89
N VAL A 589 2.95 -2.37 13.31
CA VAL A 589 1.59 -1.82 13.16
C VAL A 589 0.72 -2.74 12.31
N ASN A 590 1.24 -3.22 11.18
CA ASN A 590 0.50 -4.13 10.30
C ASN A 590 0.20 -5.49 10.94
N GLU A 591 1.09 -5.99 11.80
CA GLU A 591 0.90 -7.22 12.57
C GLU A 591 -0.08 -7.03 13.74
N SER A 592 -0.20 -5.80 14.26
CA SER A 592 -1.02 -5.48 15.43
C SER A 592 -2.51 -5.28 15.13
N VAL A 593 -2.88 -5.29 13.84
CA VAL A 593 -4.25 -5.02 13.38
C VAL A 593 -4.69 -6.04 12.33
N SER A 594 -5.99 -6.33 12.32
CA SER A 594 -6.59 -7.21 11.32
C SER A 594 -6.37 -6.69 9.89
N LYS A 595 -6.30 -7.59 8.90
CA LYS A 595 -6.06 -7.22 7.49
C LYS A 595 -7.05 -6.16 6.98
N GLN A 596 -8.31 -6.21 7.42
CA GLN A 596 -9.37 -5.25 7.08
C GLN A 596 -9.10 -3.83 7.64
N GLN A 597 -8.40 -3.72 8.77
CA GLN A 597 -8.14 -2.45 9.45
C GLN A 597 -6.78 -1.83 9.12
N ARG A 598 -5.85 -2.57 8.49
CA ARG A 598 -4.49 -2.11 8.15
C ARG A 598 -4.47 -0.79 7.38
N GLY A 599 -5.27 -0.67 6.33
CA GLY A 599 -5.31 0.55 5.51
C GLY A 599 -5.73 1.77 6.33
N LYS A 600 -6.81 1.62 7.12
CA LYS A 600 -7.33 2.68 7.98
C LYS A 600 -6.33 3.10 9.06
N VAL A 601 -5.71 2.14 9.76
CA VAL A 601 -4.75 2.43 10.84
C VAL A 601 -3.47 3.07 10.30
N ASN A 602 -2.93 2.59 9.17
CA ASN A 602 -1.78 3.23 8.52
C ASN A 602 -2.10 4.64 8.02
N GLY A 603 -3.32 4.85 7.51
CA GLY A 603 -3.81 6.18 7.13
C GLY A 603 -3.83 7.15 8.31
N ILE A 604 -4.35 6.71 9.46
CA ILE A 604 -4.36 7.52 10.69
C ILE A 604 -2.95 7.77 11.21
N ASN A 605 -2.10 6.74 11.31
CA ASN A 605 -0.70 6.91 11.71
C ASN A 605 0.02 7.92 10.82
N SER A 606 -0.14 7.82 9.50
CA SER A 606 0.47 8.74 8.55
C SER A 606 -0.04 10.16 8.73
N SER A 607 -1.34 10.32 9.00
CA SER A 607 -1.98 11.63 9.24
C SER A 607 -1.51 12.27 10.55
N ILE A 608 -1.46 11.50 11.65
CA ILE A 608 -0.93 11.95 12.95
C ILE A 608 0.54 12.34 12.80
N ALA A 609 1.33 11.50 12.12
CA ALA A 609 2.74 11.77 11.90
C ALA A 609 2.95 13.02 11.03
N ALA A 610 2.10 13.28 10.03
CA ALA A 610 2.14 14.51 9.24
C ALA A 610 1.77 15.73 10.08
N ALA A 611 0.71 15.66 10.90
CA ALA A 611 0.33 16.73 11.82
C ALA A 611 1.42 17.04 12.86
N LEU A 612 2.08 16.02 13.41
CA LEU A 612 3.19 16.19 14.34
C LEU A 612 4.45 16.72 13.64
N ARG A 613 4.72 16.36 12.38
CA ARG A 613 5.79 16.99 11.58
C ARG A 613 5.49 18.43 11.21
N MET A 614 4.21 18.80 11.11
CA MET A 614 3.80 20.19 10.93
C MET A 614 4.03 21.00 12.21
N ILE A 615 3.67 20.49 13.39
CA ILE A 615 3.77 21.24 14.65
C ILE A 615 5.18 21.21 15.25
N GLY A 616 5.89 20.08 15.07
CA GLY A 616 7.19 19.79 15.66
C GLY A 616 8.21 20.90 15.48
N PRO A 617 8.48 21.39 14.26
CA PRO A 617 9.51 22.39 14.06
C PRO A 617 9.24 23.71 14.80
N VAL A 618 8.00 24.20 14.81
CA VAL A 618 7.68 25.39 15.62
C VAL A 618 7.88 25.11 17.10
N PHE A 619 7.40 23.97 17.60
CA PHE A 619 7.51 23.61 19.02
C PHE A 619 8.97 23.49 19.47
N TRP A 620 9.76 22.64 18.82
CA TRP A 620 11.15 22.36 19.22
C TRP A 620 12.06 23.57 18.99
N GLY A 621 11.90 24.29 17.88
CA GLY A 621 12.65 25.52 17.62
C GLY A 621 12.38 26.62 18.63
N THR A 622 11.12 26.79 19.05
CA THR A 622 10.75 27.75 20.11
C THR A 622 11.33 27.32 21.45
N LEU A 623 11.22 26.04 21.79
CA LEU A 623 11.77 25.50 23.03
C LEU A 623 13.28 25.71 23.11
N PHE A 624 14.00 25.43 22.02
CA PHE A 624 15.44 25.64 21.94
C PHE A 624 15.84 27.11 22.10
N ALA A 625 15.13 28.03 21.45
CA ALA A 625 15.38 29.48 21.59
C ALA A 625 15.06 29.98 23.02
N PHE A 626 13.98 29.47 23.60
CA PHE A 626 13.55 29.81 24.96
C PHE A 626 14.57 29.35 26.01
N THR A 627 15.01 28.08 25.95
CA THR A 627 15.97 27.55 26.93
C THR A 627 17.36 28.16 26.78
N ALA A 628 17.78 28.50 25.55
CA ALA A 628 19.02 29.24 25.33
C ALA A 628 18.98 30.65 25.97
N THR A 629 17.84 31.35 25.89
CA THR A 629 17.67 32.70 26.47
C THR A 629 17.71 32.68 28.00
N TRP A 630 17.18 31.63 28.63
CA TRP A 630 17.16 31.50 30.08
C TRP A 630 18.52 31.10 30.65
N SER A 631 19.29 30.30 29.91
CA SER A 631 20.69 29.99 30.25
C SER A 631 21.53 31.26 30.37
N ALA A 632 21.35 32.19 29.42
CA ALA A 632 22.02 33.50 29.45
C ALA A 632 21.60 34.37 30.66
N ARG A 633 20.48 34.04 31.33
CA ARG A 633 20.00 34.70 32.56
C ARG A 633 20.45 33.97 33.84
N GLY A 634 21.35 32.98 33.75
CA GLY A 634 21.89 32.25 34.90
C GLY A 634 21.01 31.13 35.45
N TRP A 635 19.97 30.72 34.71
CA TRP A 635 19.12 29.60 35.10
C TRP A 635 19.74 28.25 34.70
N ALA A 636 19.41 27.18 35.43
CA ALA A 636 19.91 25.82 35.17
C ALA A 636 19.44 25.23 33.82
N LEU A 637 18.43 25.82 33.18
CA LEU A 637 17.94 25.41 31.87
C LEU A 637 18.82 26.00 30.77
N SER A 638 19.24 25.15 29.85
CA SER A 638 20.21 25.46 28.81
C SER A 638 19.76 24.95 27.43
N TRP A 639 20.49 25.25 26.36
CA TRP A 639 20.11 24.77 25.03
C TRP A 639 20.09 23.23 24.97
N GLN A 640 20.88 22.57 25.82
CA GLN A 640 20.93 21.13 26.01
C GLN A 640 19.57 20.57 26.50
N THR A 641 18.78 21.36 27.24
CA THR A 641 17.47 20.95 27.75
C THR A 641 16.54 20.47 26.63
N ALA A 642 16.56 21.13 25.47
CA ALA A 642 15.71 20.72 24.35
C ALA A 642 16.08 19.32 23.82
N PHE A 643 17.37 19.00 23.71
CA PHE A 643 17.85 17.67 23.34
C PHE A 643 17.52 16.62 24.42
N THR A 644 17.69 16.96 25.70
CA THR A 644 17.33 16.08 26.81
C THR A 644 15.84 15.76 26.81
N LEU A 645 14.97 16.74 26.57
CA LEU A 645 13.52 16.50 26.51
C LEU A 645 13.11 15.62 25.33
N ILE A 646 13.72 15.79 24.15
CA ILE A 646 13.51 14.89 23.00
C ILE A 646 14.00 13.47 23.35
N SER A 647 15.17 13.34 23.98
CA SER A 647 15.74 12.06 24.40
C SER A 647 14.81 11.33 25.38
N LEU A 648 14.35 12.01 26.43
CA LEU A 648 13.42 11.46 27.42
C LEU A 648 12.08 11.06 26.81
N LEU A 649 11.53 11.90 25.91
CA LEU A 649 10.33 11.56 25.15
C LEU A 649 10.53 10.26 24.37
N LEU A 650 11.65 10.14 23.65
CA LEU A 650 11.91 8.98 22.80
C LEU A 650 12.18 7.71 23.62
N ILE A 651 12.85 7.81 24.76
CA ILE A 651 13.01 6.70 25.71
C ILE A 651 11.64 6.27 26.27
N GLY A 652 10.78 7.21 26.65
CA GLY A 652 9.40 6.92 27.07
C GLY A 652 8.60 6.23 25.97
N VAL A 653 8.68 6.73 24.74
CA VAL A 653 8.06 6.11 23.55
C VAL A 653 8.60 4.70 23.30
N ALA A 654 9.91 4.49 23.48
CA ALA A 654 10.52 3.17 23.36
C ALA A 654 9.97 2.21 24.44
N MET A 655 9.80 2.66 25.69
CA MET A 655 9.20 1.85 26.75
C MET A 655 7.75 1.49 26.42
N LEU A 656 6.96 2.43 25.89
CA LEU A 656 5.59 2.16 25.42
C LEU A 656 5.56 1.13 24.29
N ALA A 657 6.55 1.13 23.39
CA ALA A 657 6.64 0.16 22.30
C ALA A 657 6.78 -1.30 22.78
N ARG A 658 7.23 -1.54 24.03
CA ARG A 658 7.29 -2.89 24.62
C ARG A 658 5.90 -3.47 24.92
N ASN A 659 4.90 -2.60 25.10
CA ASN A 659 3.55 -3.00 25.50
C ASN A 659 2.71 -3.55 24.35
N PHE A 660 3.25 -3.58 23.12
CA PHE A 660 2.58 -4.20 21.98
C PHE A 660 2.40 -5.71 22.20
N ARG A 661 1.15 -6.10 22.45
CA ARG A 661 0.74 -7.49 22.55
C ARG A 661 0.43 -7.98 21.14
N SER A 662 1.16 -8.99 20.67
CA SER A 662 0.71 -9.75 19.50
C SER A 662 -0.67 -10.32 19.82
N GLU A 663 -1.70 -9.99 19.04
CA GLU A 663 -2.85 -10.89 19.01
C GLU A 663 -2.30 -12.27 18.64
N PRO A 664 -2.64 -13.34 19.38
CA PRO A 664 -2.25 -14.66 18.97
C PRO A 664 -2.88 -14.89 17.60
N LEU A 665 -2.05 -14.93 16.55
CA LEU A 665 -2.36 -15.73 15.37
C LEU A 665 -2.86 -17.05 15.92
N ALA A 666 -4.13 -17.38 15.65
CA ALA A 666 -4.78 -18.59 16.15
C ALA A 666 -3.80 -19.76 15.93
N LYS A 667 -3.09 -20.14 16.99
CA LYS A 667 -2.18 -21.27 16.94
C LYS A 667 -3.09 -22.46 16.69
N SER A 668 -3.01 -23.06 15.52
CA SER A 668 -3.48 -24.42 15.32
C SER A 668 -2.86 -25.24 16.44
N LYS A 669 -3.69 -25.68 17.40
CA LYS A 669 -3.23 -26.59 18.45
C LYS A 669 -2.58 -27.78 17.74
N PRO A 670 -1.35 -28.19 18.08
CA PRO A 670 -0.86 -29.48 17.65
C PRO A 670 -1.83 -30.53 18.22
N ALA A 671 -2.26 -31.46 17.36
CA ALA A 671 -3.10 -32.57 17.77
C ALA A 671 -2.40 -33.33 18.91
N PRO A 672 -3.10 -33.68 20.00
CA PRO A 672 -2.53 -34.60 20.99
C PRO A 672 -2.22 -35.94 20.30
N ALA A 673 -1.02 -36.44 20.60
CA ALA A 673 -0.42 -37.64 20.04
C ALA A 673 -1.24 -38.91 20.29
#